data_AF-A0A8T7G075-F1
#
_entry.id   AF-A0A8T7G075-F1
#
_cell.length_a   1.000
_cell.length_b   1.000
_cell.length_c   1.000
_cell.angle_alpha   90.00
_cell.angle_beta   90.00
_cell.angle_gamma   90.00
#
_symmetry.space_group_name_H-M   'P 1'
#
loop_
_entity.id
_entity.type
_entity.pdbx_description
1 polymer ?
#
loop_
_entity_poly.entity_id
_entity_poly.type
_entity_poly.pdbx_seq_one_letter_code
_entity_poly.pdbx_strand_id
1 'polypeptide(L)'
;MNGSKLTKALNSINSEWLTAAFGLLLIVAALWAPFGFKNPDVADGWINANGVEYNSASKILSKVFEADAVRPLVRLPWVLAFMISKDSFTGVGLLYAGAFWGKAVVLYAILRKMQVHSRVMAFLTTVLFVLFPADQGNYLLSALSRQIAVFFYLLSVLLMLLTVRYSKPFYAVGLLLVLIIGSLISEQGYLLIILTPLLLLFYKISSSREKRRAAVLWYVGFLLPVVNFFLAPKEYQNRLFEQGATGDTFRFLKDTMLSNLVAYRRIFFDGWIVALNSIENARGWIALLALGITLIVVGAMFFLSKLDESNVKPINIPKTNFAILIVGLSIIGLGFFPYSITRYRYYDFRVYYYSAIGGALVVDWVVSTISDRFRQKSVLISLVLGGVLIFITSLYNLVQHSKYIDQSRLQQKILISIVEQAPSVKPGTTIVMVFPSSSVSDFDLAGFSGLPFRHHFGAALSWIYDQRNIRGAQCVTFSRCDRTFDYEKAIIFFYRAGGRPVLLDKMPWGFSDKDVAATYDPFKRINNFAPFPERPQIAFDIRPKLSAVTPQDWISTGQTLNDRRACDVYAQGNCSLLFFNDGLETVFSQKVNIVGDANEQLVLSFMGKSQKAIKESILLAGVTILYKDDVRDQYQVYGELYKKWTLYQLEIETNGAFTDIIIELRPNSASVPIWLDEIQLVRNAVEVVKIENPSFEK
;
A
#
# COMPACT_ATOMS: atom_id res chain seq x y z
N MET A 1 -44.27 5.92 -14.49
CA MET A 1 -43.76 7.10 -13.74
C MET A 1 -43.71 8.29 -14.70
N ASN A 2 -44.51 9.35 -14.46
CA ASN A 2 -44.63 10.49 -15.38
C ASN A 2 -43.31 11.27 -15.53
N GLY A 3 -42.82 11.40 -16.77
CA GLY A 3 -41.57 12.10 -17.10
C GLY A 3 -41.49 13.56 -16.60
N SER A 4 -42.62 14.22 -16.35
CA SER A 4 -42.63 15.62 -15.86
C SER A 4 -42.21 15.80 -14.39
N LYS A 5 -42.38 14.76 -13.55
CA LYS A 5 -41.90 14.80 -12.16
C LYS A 5 -40.39 14.60 -12.08
N LEU A 6 -39.83 13.76 -12.96
CA LEU A 6 -38.39 13.52 -13.03
C LEU A 6 -37.66 14.76 -13.55
N THR A 7 -38.17 15.43 -14.59
CA THR A 7 -37.58 16.68 -15.10
C THR A 7 -37.71 17.85 -14.12
N LYS A 8 -38.83 18.00 -13.39
CA LYS A 8 -38.91 19.00 -12.30
C LYS A 8 -37.95 18.71 -11.14
N ALA A 9 -37.77 17.44 -10.79
CA ALA A 9 -36.81 17.04 -9.75
C ALA A 9 -35.36 17.26 -10.21
N LEU A 10 -35.01 16.89 -11.44
CA LEU A 10 -33.69 17.15 -12.02
C LEU A 10 -33.42 18.65 -12.18
N ASN A 11 -34.40 19.44 -12.63
CA ASN A 11 -34.28 20.91 -12.70
C ASN A 11 -34.20 21.59 -11.32
N SER A 12 -34.56 20.88 -10.23
CA SER A 12 -34.40 21.37 -8.86
C SER A 12 -33.02 21.10 -8.27
N ILE A 13 -32.22 20.23 -8.92
CA ILE A 13 -30.81 20.07 -8.59
C ILE A 13 -30.10 21.32 -9.10
N ASN A 14 -29.80 22.24 -8.19
CA ASN A 14 -29.09 23.48 -8.51
C ASN A 14 -27.76 23.11 -9.20
N SER A 15 -27.62 23.56 -10.46
CA SER A 15 -26.49 23.25 -11.35
C SER A 15 -25.14 23.50 -10.69
N GLU A 16 -25.06 24.47 -9.80
CA GLU A 16 -23.90 24.76 -8.95
C GLU A 16 -23.36 23.52 -8.21
N TRP A 17 -24.23 22.75 -7.56
CA TRP A 17 -23.79 21.57 -6.80
C TRP A 17 -23.29 20.47 -7.72
N LEU A 18 -23.94 20.30 -8.86
CA LEU A 18 -23.55 19.29 -9.83
C LEU A 18 -22.19 19.64 -10.43
N THR A 19 -21.97 20.90 -10.80
CA THR A 19 -20.66 21.39 -11.28
C THR A 19 -19.57 21.20 -10.23
N ALA A 20 -19.81 21.60 -8.97
CA ALA A 20 -18.82 21.45 -7.91
C ALA A 20 -18.52 19.98 -7.60
N ALA A 21 -19.54 19.15 -7.39
CA ALA A 21 -19.36 17.73 -7.06
C ALA A 21 -18.70 16.94 -8.20
N PHE A 22 -19.04 17.25 -9.45
CA PHE A 22 -18.43 16.64 -10.62
C PHE A 22 -16.98 17.10 -10.82
N GLY A 23 -16.70 18.41 -10.65
CA GLY A 23 -15.32 18.92 -10.69
C GLY A 23 -14.43 18.25 -9.62
N LEU A 24 -14.94 18.11 -8.39
CA LEU A 24 -14.26 17.38 -7.32
C LEU A 24 -14.05 15.90 -7.65
N LEU A 25 -15.02 15.25 -8.29
CA LEU A 25 -14.89 13.86 -8.74
C LEU A 25 -13.79 13.72 -9.79
N LEU A 26 -13.73 14.62 -10.77
CA LEU A 26 -12.68 14.61 -11.81
C LEU A 26 -11.29 14.80 -11.22
N ILE A 27 -11.14 15.67 -10.22
CA ILE A 27 -9.86 15.88 -9.52
C ILE A 27 -9.42 14.60 -8.81
N VAL A 28 -10.32 13.97 -8.05
CA VAL A 28 -10.02 12.69 -7.38
C VAL A 28 -9.73 11.59 -8.39
N ALA A 29 -10.51 11.49 -9.48
CA ALA A 29 -10.23 10.51 -10.54
C ALA A 29 -8.84 10.73 -11.15
N ALA A 30 -8.45 11.98 -11.44
CA ALA A 30 -7.14 12.30 -11.99
C ALA A 30 -5.97 11.99 -11.04
N LEU A 31 -6.19 12.11 -9.73
CA LEU A 31 -5.19 11.78 -8.71
C LEU A 31 -4.96 10.26 -8.55
N TRP A 32 -5.95 9.42 -8.88
CA TRP A 32 -5.86 7.95 -8.75
C TRP A 32 -5.62 7.22 -10.07
N ALA A 33 -6.14 7.73 -11.19
CA ALA A 33 -6.05 7.11 -12.51
C ALA A 33 -4.63 6.64 -12.92
N PRO A 34 -3.56 7.44 -12.77
CA PRO A 34 -2.22 7.01 -13.19
C PRO A 34 -1.60 5.90 -12.30
N PHE A 35 -2.12 5.72 -11.09
CA PHE A 35 -1.56 4.79 -10.11
C PHE A 35 -2.37 3.51 -9.97
N GLY A 36 -3.68 3.55 -10.27
CA GLY A 36 -4.60 2.43 -10.10
C GLY A 36 -5.01 2.22 -8.63
N PHE A 37 -5.84 1.20 -8.40
CA PHE A 37 -6.42 0.91 -7.08
C PHE A 37 -5.84 -0.33 -6.39
N LYS A 38 -5.05 -1.14 -7.09
CA LYS A 38 -4.58 -2.45 -6.61
C LYS A 38 -3.35 -2.39 -5.72
N ASN A 39 -2.68 -1.24 -5.62
CA ASN A 39 -1.43 -1.15 -4.88
C ASN A 39 -1.69 -1.40 -3.39
N PRO A 40 -1.02 -2.38 -2.76
CA PRO A 40 -1.10 -2.60 -1.33
C PRO A 40 -0.53 -1.42 -0.56
N ASP A 41 -0.93 -1.33 0.71
CA ASP A 41 -0.42 -0.30 1.60
C ASP A 41 1.06 -0.52 1.93
N VAL A 42 1.67 0.54 2.45
CA VAL A 42 2.98 0.50 3.09
C VAL A 42 2.74 0.55 4.62
N ALA A 43 3.33 -0.38 5.36
CA ALA A 43 3.22 -0.48 6.83
C ALA A 43 1.87 -0.98 7.40
N ASP A 44 1.13 -0.16 8.15
CA ASP A 44 0.00 -0.57 9.00
C ASP A 44 -1.16 -1.18 8.23
N GLY A 45 -1.32 -0.90 6.94
CA GLY A 45 -2.38 -1.51 6.14
C GLY A 45 -2.28 -3.03 6.06
N TRP A 46 -1.08 -3.62 6.14
CA TRP A 46 -0.92 -5.06 6.27
C TRP A 46 -1.51 -5.60 7.58
N ILE A 47 -1.32 -4.88 8.69
CA ILE A 47 -1.88 -5.25 9.99
C ILE A 47 -3.41 -5.16 9.95
N ASN A 48 -3.94 -4.10 9.34
CA ASN A 48 -5.39 -3.92 9.24
C ASN A 48 -6.05 -4.92 8.30
N ALA A 49 -5.46 -5.18 7.13
CA ALA A 49 -5.92 -6.19 6.19
C ALA A 49 -5.89 -7.58 6.84
N ASN A 50 -4.75 -7.99 7.41
CA ASN A 50 -4.65 -9.27 8.12
C ASN A 50 -5.65 -9.36 9.28
N GLY A 51 -5.87 -8.27 10.03
CA GLY A 51 -6.83 -8.24 11.13
C GLY A 51 -8.29 -8.46 10.71
N VAL A 52 -8.66 -8.07 9.48
CA VAL A 52 -10.02 -8.20 8.94
C VAL A 52 -10.25 -9.55 8.26
N GLU A 53 -9.33 -9.98 7.41
CA GLU A 53 -9.56 -11.16 6.54
C GLU A 53 -9.43 -12.50 7.27
N TYR A 54 -8.61 -12.51 8.32
CA TYR A 54 -8.15 -13.73 8.95
C TYR A 54 -9.21 -14.48 9.80
N ASN A 55 -10.44 -13.98 9.85
CA ASN A 55 -11.52 -14.61 10.61
C ASN A 55 -12.72 -14.88 9.70
N SER A 56 -13.25 -16.11 9.82
CA SER A 56 -14.42 -16.60 9.10
C SER A 56 -15.51 -15.53 8.98
N ALA A 57 -16.18 -15.43 7.82
CA ALA A 57 -17.17 -14.40 7.52
C ALA A 57 -18.24 -14.21 8.63
N SER A 58 -18.53 -15.26 9.40
CA SER A 58 -19.39 -15.26 10.58
C SER A 58 -18.93 -14.37 11.76
N LYS A 59 -17.66 -13.96 11.81
CA LYS A 59 -17.06 -13.16 12.90
C LYS A 59 -16.64 -11.74 12.48
N ILE A 60 -16.99 -11.31 11.27
CA ILE A 60 -16.59 -9.99 10.76
C ILE A 60 -17.07 -8.85 11.67
N LEU A 61 -18.30 -8.94 12.20
CA LEU A 61 -18.87 -7.91 13.07
C LEU A 61 -18.22 -7.84 14.45
N SER A 62 -17.82 -8.98 15.05
CA SER A 62 -17.14 -8.94 16.36
C SER A 62 -15.78 -8.25 16.26
N LYS A 63 -15.09 -8.42 15.12
CA LYS A 63 -13.76 -7.87 14.87
C LYS A 63 -13.71 -6.35 14.74
N VAL A 64 -14.84 -5.73 14.39
CA VAL A 64 -14.96 -4.28 14.43
C VAL A 64 -14.56 -3.78 15.82
N PHE A 65 -15.07 -4.44 16.87
CA PHE A 65 -14.90 -4.06 18.28
C PHE A 65 -13.62 -4.60 18.97
N GLU A 66 -12.92 -5.57 18.37
CA GLU A 66 -11.75 -6.22 18.99
C GLU A 66 -10.40 -5.51 18.76
N ALA A 67 -10.36 -4.45 17.95
CA ALA A 67 -9.09 -3.88 17.48
C ALA A 67 -8.36 -3.02 18.52
N ASP A 68 -9.10 -2.11 19.15
CA ASP A 68 -8.63 -1.14 20.12
C ASP A 68 -9.85 -0.74 20.94
N ALA A 69 -9.80 -0.94 22.26
CA ALA A 69 -10.94 -0.67 23.14
C ALA A 69 -11.34 0.82 23.12
N VAL A 70 -10.37 1.72 22.90
CA VAL A 70 -10.62 3.16 22.77
C VAL A 70 -11.23 3.52 21.42
N ARG A 71 -10.89 2.75 20.37
CA ARG A 71 -11.36 2.96 19.00
C ARG A 71 -12.10 1.73 18.47
N PRO A 72 -13.26 1.38 19.05
CA PRO A 72 -13.95 0.14 18.75
C PRO A 72 -14.52 0.07 17.34
N LEU A 73 -14.44 1.15 16.53
CA LEU A 73 -14.83 1.11 15.11
C LEU A 73 -13.64 1.36 14.17
N VAL A 74 -12.39 1.39 14.65
CA VAL A 74 -11.22 1.73 13.80
C VAL A 74 -11.05 0.81 12.58
N ARG A 75 -11.48 -0.45 12.68
CA ARG A 75 -11.45 -1.43 11.57
C ARG A 75 -12.68 -1.41 10.68
N LEU A 76 -13.75 -0.69 11.03
CA LEU A 76 -14.97 -0.63 10.21
C LEU A 76 -14.67 -0.25 8.75
N PRO A 77 -13.82 0.76 8.44
CA PRO A 77 -13.49 1.08 7.06
C PRO A 77 -12.77 -0.05 6.32
N TRP A 78 -11.92 -0.81 7.00
CA TRP A 78 -11.20 -1.95 6.42
C TRP A 78 -12.14 -3.13 6.15
N VAL A 79 -13.13 -3.35 7.02
CA VAL A 79 -14.19 -4.34 6.79
C VAL A 79 -15.01 -3.97 5.55
N LEU A 80 -15.40 -2.70 5.41
CA LEU A 80 -16.13 -2.24 4.23
C LEU A 80 -15.29 -2.39 2.95
N ALA A 81 -14.00 -2.07 3.01
CA ALA A 81 -13.08 -2.27 1.90
C ALA A 81 -12.96 -3.75 1.49
N PHE A 82 -12.84 -4.66 2.46
CA PHE A 82 -12.81 -6.11 2.22
C PHE A 82 -14.12 -6.63 1.59
N MET A 83 -15.27 -6.05 1.95
CA MET A 83 -16.55 -6.41 1.32
C MET A 83 -16.63 -5.98 -0.15
N ILE A 84 -15.91 -4.92 -0.55
CA ILE A 84 -15.85 -4.45 -1.95
C ILE A 84 -14.95 -5.35 -2.78
N SER A 85 -13.79 -5.71 -2.26
CA SER A 85 -12.83 -6.58 -2.93
C SER A 85 -12.15 -7.47 -1.91
N LYS A 86 -12.45 -8.77 -1.96
CA LYS A 86 -11.76 -9.78 -1.16
C LYS A 86 -10.37 -10.03 -1.74
N ASP A 87 -9.41 -10.38 -0.89
CA ASP A 87 -8.06 -10.78 -1.27
C ASP A 87 -7.30 -9.74 -2.13
N SER A 88 -7.69 -8.46 -2.07
CA SER A 88 -7.07 -7.39 -2.85
C SER A 88 -7.28 -6.03 -2.18
N PHE A 89 -6.31 -5.13 -2.35
CA PHE A 89 -6.38 -3.75 -1.84
C PHE A 89 -7.24 -2.83 -2.70
N THR A 90 -7.84 -3.32 -3.80
CA THR A 90 -8.74 -2.53 -4.66
C THR A 90 -9.86 -1.87 -3.88
N GLY A 91 -10.50 -2.60 -2.97
CA GLY A 91 -11.59 -2.08 -2.14
C GLY A 91 -11.12 -0.98 -1.19
N VAL A 92 -9.89 -1.10 -0.66
CA VAL A 92 -9.25 -0.07 0.19
C VAL A 92 -9.01 1.19 -0.63
N GLY A 93 -8.40 1.06 -1.81
CA GLY A 93 -8.15 2.17 -2.72
C GLY A 93 -9.41 2.91 -3.15
N LEU A 94 -10.47 2.17 -3.50
CA LEU A 94 -11.77 2.74 -3.90
C LEU A 94 -12.44 3.48 -2.74
N LEU A 95 -12.47 2.88 -1.54
CA LEU A 95 -13.05 3.53 -0.37
C LEU A 95 -12.25 4.77 0.04
N TYR A 96 -10.92 4.74 -0.12
CA TYR A 96 -10.04 5.87 0.16
C TYR A 96 -10.27 7.04 -0.80
N ALA A 97 -10.34 6.77 -2.11
CA ALA A 97 -10.72 7.77 -3.11
C ALA A 97 -12.14 8.33 -2.84
N GLY A 98 -13.08 7.45 -2.49
CA GLY A 98 -14.42 7.83 -2.07
C GLY A 98 -14.44 8.75 -0.85
N ALA A 99 -13.58 8.51 0.14
CA ALA A 99 -13.42 9.38 1.30
C ALA A 99 -12.88 10.78 0.91
N PHE A 100 -11.93 10.84 -0.02
CA PHE A 100 -11.38 12.09 -0.55
C PHE A 100 -12.41 12.92 -1.31
N TRP A 101 -13.23 12.27 -2.13
CA TRP A 101 -14.34 12.92 -2.82
C TRP A 101 -15.43 13.35 -1.84
N GLY A 102 -15.85 12.46 -0.94
CA GLY A 102 -16.90 12.71 0.04
C GLY A 102 -16.56 13.88 0.98
N LYS A 103 -15.35 13.91 1.54
CA LYS A 103 -14.93 15.02 2.44
C LYS A 103 -14.95 16.36 1.71
N ALA A 104 -14.55 16.38 0.44
CA ALA A 104 -14.59 17.57 -0.38
C ALA A 104 -16.02 18.07 -0.60
N VAL A 105 -16.90 17.20 -1.10
CA VAL A 105 -18.31 17.55 -1.37
C VAL A 105 -19.00 18.07 -0.11
N VAL A 106 -18.76 17.41 1.03
CA VAL A 106 -19.35 17.82 2.32
C VAL A 106 -18.78 19.15 2.80
N LEU A 107 -17.46 19.39 2.69
CA LEU A 107 -16.86 20.67 3.07
C LEU A 107 -17.39 21.82 2.20
N TYR A 108 -17.42 21.63 0.88
CA TYR A 108 -18.05 22.57 -0.05
C TYR A 108 -19.48 22.86 0.42
N ALA A 109 -20.21 21.82 0.83
CA ALA A 109 -21.57 21.99 1.28
C ALA A 109 -21.73 22.81 2.56
N ILE A 110 -20.86 22.58 3.54
CA ILE A 110 -20.82 23.35 4.78
C ILE A 110 -20.56 24.82 4.46
N LEU A 111 -19.53 25.14 3.67
CA LEU A 111 -19.15 26.51 3.36
C LEU A 111 -20.27 27.27 2.64
N ARG A 112 -20.94 26.61 1.69
CA ARG A 112 -22.09 27.19 0.96
C ARG A 112 -23.32 27.35 1.85
N LYS A 113 -23.63 26.39 2.72
CA LYS A 113 -24.78 26.50 3.65
C LYS A 113 -24.56 27.56 4.72
N MET A 114 -23.33 27.74 5.19
CA MET A 114 -22.97 28.79 6.14
C MET A 114 -22.95 30.19 5.50
N GLN A 115 -22.99 30.29 4.17
CA GLN A 115 -22.92 31.56 3.42
C GLN A 115 -21.68 32.39 3.78
N VAL A 116 -20.58 31.72 4.15
CA VAL A 116 -19.32 32.38 4.53
C VAL A 116 -18.44 32.67 3.33
N HIS A 117 -18.60 31.93 2.23
CA HIS A 117 -17.77 32.02 1.03
C HIS A 117 -18.62 32.15 -0.24
N SER A 118 -18.07 32.81 -1.26
CA SER A 118 -18.57 32.72 -2.64
C SER A 118 -18.45 31.29 -3.16
N ARG A 119 -19.09 30.99 -4.30
CA ARG A 119 -19.04 29.64 -4.91
C ARG A 119 -17.62 29.23 -5.24
N VAL A 120 -16.89 30.17 -5.85
CA VAL A 120 -15.51 30.01 -6.29
C VAL A 120 -14.59 29.74 -5.10
N MET A 121 -14.68 30.54 -4.04
CA MET A 121 -13.82 30.38 -2.86
C MET A 121 -14.16 29.13 -2.06
N ALA A 122 -15.45 28.78 -1.93
CA ALA A 122 -15.84 27.53 -1.30
C ALA A 122 -15.27 26.31 -2.05
N PHE A 123 -15.27 26.35 -3.38
CA PHE A 123 -14.66 25.31 -4.22
C PHE A 123 -13.14 25.29 -4.05
N LEU A 124 -12.47 26.44 -4.14
CA LEU A 124 -11.02 26.55 -3.96
C LEU A 124 -10.57 26.03 -2.59
N THR A 125 -11.19 26.49 -1.50
CA THR A 125 -10.94 26.02 -0.12
C THR A 125 -11.06 24.50 -0.02
N THR A 126 -12.08 23.94 -0.68
CA THR A 126 -12.35 22.51 -0.64
C THR A 126 -11.26 21.72 -1.36
N VAL A 127 -10.84 22.16 -2.56
CA VAL A 127 -9.75 21.50 -3.30
C VAL A 127 -8.44 21.64 -2.53
N LEU A 128 -8.15 22.83 -1.99
CA LEU A 128 -6.97 23.07 -1.15
C LEU A 128 -6.95 22.18 0.08
N PHE A 129 -8.09 21.96 0.75
CA PHE A 129 -8.17 21.04 1.89
C PHE A 129 -7.78 19.60 1.49
N VAL A 130 -8.28 19.12 0.35
CA VAL A 130 -7.96 17.77 -0.13
C VAL A 130 -6.48 17.63 -0.46
N LEU A 131 -5.89 18.65 -1.06
CA LEU A 131 -4.52 18.66 -1.56
C LEU A 131 -3.52 19.34 -0.60
N PHE A 132 -3.92 19.66 0.62
CA PHE A 132 -3.13 20.54 1.46
C PHE A 132 -1.77 19.91 1.79
N PRO A 133 -0.63 20.60 1.56
CA PRO A 133 0.70 19.99 1.62
C PRO A 133 1.27 19.92 3.05
N ALA A 134 0.43 19.71 4.06
CA ALA A 134 0.87 19.65 5.46
C ALA A 134 1.30 18.24 5.89
N ASP A 135 0.56 17.22 5.45
CA ASP A 135 0.75 15.83 5.88
C ASP A 135 1.50 15.00 4.84
N GLN A 136 2.55 14.29 5.26
CA GLN A 136 3.29 13.40 4.38
C GLN A 136 2.55 12.09 4.08
N GLY A 137 1.49 11.76 4.82
CA GLY A 137 0.76 10.50 4.76
C GLY A 137 -0.62 10.57 4.13
N ASN A 138 -0.92 11.60 3.34
CA ASN A 138 -2.24 11.76 2.70
C ASN A 138 -2.61 10.61 1.76
N TYR A 139 -1.63 9.94 1.14
CA TYR A 139 -1.86 8.78 0.26
C TYR A 139 -1.51 7.43 0.90
N LEU A 140 -1.19 7.40 2.20
CA LEU A 140 -0.95 6.12 2.85
C LEU A 140 -2.27 5.44 3.22
N LEU A 141 -2.51 4.23 2.73
CA LEU A 141 -3.80 3.54 2.90
C LEU A 141 -4.10 3.22 4.37
N SER A 142 -3.08 3.05 5.22
CA SER A 142 -3.23 2.94 6.69
C SER A 142 -3.98 4.11 7.33
N ALA A 143 -3.99 5.26 6.66
CA ALA A 143 -4.75 6.43 7.10
C ALA A 143 -6.23 6.38 6.67
N LEU A 144 -6.71 5.29 6.04
CA LEU A 144 -8.11 5.08 5.66
C LEU A 144 -9.06 5.41 6.81
N SER A 145 -8.82 4.84 7.99
CA SER A 145 -9.69 5.07 9.14
C SER A 145 -9.72 6.54 9.57
N ARG A 146 -8.60 7.26 9.46
CA ARG A 146 -8.52 8.68 9.79
C ARG A 146 -9.23 9.55 8.76
N GLN A 147 -9.06 9.29 7.47
CA GLN A 147 -9.77 10.03 6.42
C GLN A 147 -11.29 9.80 6.50
N ILE A 148 -11.73 8.57 6.79
CA ILE A 148 -13.14 8.25 7.01
C ILE A 148 -13.69 8.92 8.27
N ALA A 149 -12.91 8.98 9.36
CA ALA A 149 -13.30 9.72 10.56
C ALA A 149 -13.47 11.22 10.29
N VAL A 150 -12.57 11.82 9.49
CA VAL A 150 -12.69 13.22 9.05
C VAL A 150 -13.92 13.42 8.17
N PHE A 151 -14.18 12.50 7.24
CA PHE A 151 -15.40 12.52 6.42
C PHE A 151 -16.67 12.50 7.29
N PHE A 152 -16.77 11.57 8.24
CA PHE A 152 -17.91 11.50 9.15
C PHE A 152 -18.02 12.72 10.06
N TYR A 153 -16.90 13.26 10.54
CA TYR A 153 -16.91 14.53 11.28
C TYR A 153 -17.48 15.67 10.43
N LEU A 154 -17.04 15.84 9.18
CA LEU A 154 -17.60 16.87 8.30
C LEU A 154 -19.09 16.60 8.02
N LEU A 155 -19.48 15.34 7.80
CA LEU A 155 -20.86 14.99 7.53
C LEU A 155 -21.76 15.28 8.75
N SER A 156 -21.28 15.05 9.97
CA SER A 156 -22.01 15.43 11.18
C SER A 156 -22.17 16.94 11.30
N VAL A 157 -21.14 17.73 10.95
CA VAL A 157 -21.26 19.21 10.89
C VAL A 157 -22.33 19.63 9.90
N LEU A 158 -22.34 19.06 8.69
CA LEU A 158 -23.37 19.35 7.70
C LEU A 158 -24.77 18.99 8.22
N LEU A 159 -24.93 17.80 8.82
CA LEU A 159 -26.21 17.35 9.37
C LEU A 159 -26.65 18.21 10.57
N MET A 160 -25.72 18.75 11.36
CA MET A 160 -26.02 19.73 12.41
C MET A 160 -26.62 21.00 11.79
N LEU A 161 -26.02 21.55 10.74
CA LEU A 161 -26.55 22.73 10.03
C LEU A 161 -27.92 22.45 9.40
N LEU A 162 -28.13 21.26 8.82
CA LEU A 162 -29.41 20.86 8.24
C LEU A 162 -30.49 20.64 9.31
N THR A 163 -30.11 20.10 10.48
CA THR A 163 -31.01 19.95 11.63
C THR A 163 -31.49 21.32 12.11
N VAL A 164 -30.61 22.31 12.19
CA VAL A 164 -30.97 23.69 12.55
C VAL A 164 -31.88 24.34 11.50
N ARG A 165 -31.64 24.08 10.21
CA ARG A 165 -32.39 24.73 9.11
C ARG A 165 -33.79 24.14 8.88
N TYR A 166 -33.91 22.82 8.93
CA TYR A 166 -35.13 22.13 8.50
C TYR A 166 -35.88 21.47 9.65
N SER A 167 -35.27 21.34 10.83
CA SER A 167 -35.89 20.75 12.03
C SER A 167 -36.50 19.35 11.82
N LYS A 168 -36.03 18.59 10.82
CA LYS A 168 -36.50 17.23 10.51
C LYS A 168 -35.77 16.18 11.38
N PRO A 169 -36.49 15.19 11.95
CA PRO A 169 -35.90 14.19 12.85
C PRO A 169 -34.84 13.33 12.15
N PHE A 170 -34.99 13.08 10.84
CA PHE A 170 -34.01 12.33 10.06
C PHE A 170 -32.60 12.93 10.13
N TYR A 171 -32.46 14.26 10.04
CA TYR A 171 -31.15 14.91 10.15
C TYR A 171 -30.57 14.82 11.56
N ALA A 172 -31.42 14.87 12.59
CA ALA A 172 -31.00 14.72 13.98
C ALA A 172 -30.50 13.31 14.27
N VAL A 173 -31.21 12.27 13.79
CA VAL A 173 -30.78 10.87 13.92
C VAL A 173 -29.49 10.64 13.14
N GLY A 174 -29.41 11.13 11.90
CA GLY A 174 -28.20 11.06 11.10
C GLY A 174 -27.01 11.75 11.77
N LEU A 175 -27.21 12.94 12.36
CA LEU A 175 -26.20 13.66 13.12
C LEU A 175 -25.63 12.79 14.25
N LEU A 176 -26.50 12.22 15.08
CA LEU A 176 -26.08 11.38 16.20
C LEU A 176 -25.28 10.17 15.73
N LEU A 177 -25.82 9.41 14.77
CA LEU A 177 -25.19 8.18 14.25
C LEU A 177 -23.82 8.47 13.64
N VAL A 178 -23.74 9.47 12.75
CA VAL A 178 -22.51 9.81 12.05
C VAL A 178 -21.45 10.35 13.01
N LEU A 179 -21.84 11.18 13.99
CA LEU A 179 -20.92 11.69 15.00
C LEU A 179 -20.37 10.57 15.90
N ILE A 180 -21.23 9.66 16.35
CA ILE A 180 -20.84 8.49 17.14
C ILE A 180 -19.85 7.63 16.34
N ILE A 181 -20.21 7.28 15.09
CA ILE A 181 -19.36 6.44 14.24
C ILE A 181 -17.99 7.10 14.02
N GLY A 182 -17.95 8.36 13.60
CA GLY A 182 -16.69 9.08 13.37
C GLY A 182 -15.80 9.16 14.61
N SER A 183 -16.40 9.42 15.77
CA SER A 183 -15.69 9.58 17.05
C SER A 183 -15.21 8.25 17.65
N LEU A 184 -15.85 7.13 17.32
CA LEU A 184 -15.41 5.78 17.71
C LEU A 184 -14.38 5.18 16.74
N ILE A 185 -14.22 5.76 15.54
CA ILE A 185 -13.13 5.42 14.63
C ILE A 185 -11.83 6.13 15.05
N SER A 186 -11.92 7.40 15.46
CA SER A 186 -10.75 8.20 15.86
C SER A 186 -11.07 9.22 16.95
N GLU A 187 -10.23 9.25 17.98
CA GLU A 187 -10.25 10.21 19.09
C GLU A 187 -9.54 11.54 18.76
N GLN A 188 -8.80 11.58 17.66
CA GLN A 188 -7.95 12.71 17.27
C GLN A 188 -8.75 14.01 17.02
N GLY A 189 -10.05 13.89 16.74
CA GLY A 189 -10.93 15.04 16.51
C GLY A 189 -11.62 15.57 17.76
N TYR A 190 -11.43 14.99 18.95
CA TYR A 190 -12.29 15.25 20.12
C TYR A 190 -12.33 16.71 20.56
N LEU A 191 -11.17 17.39 20.61
CA LEU A 191 -11.13 18.81 20.98
C LEU A 191 -11.84 19.69 19.97
N LEU A 192 -11.69 19.36 18.68
CA LEU A 192 -12.40 20.06 17.64
C LEU A 192 -13.91 19.82 17.78
N ILE A 193 -14.34 18.56 17.96
CA ILE A 193 -15.74 18.16 18.16
C ILE A 193 -16.39 18.89 19.34
N ILE A 194 -15.69 19.06 20.46
CA ILE A 194 -16.20 19.80 21.62
C ILE A 194 -16.54 21.24 21.25
N LEU A 195 -15.72 21.88 20.43
CA LEU A 195 -15.87 23.30 20.10
C LEU A 195 -16.70 23.55 18.83
N THR A 196 -16.97 22.52 18.03
CA THR A 196 -17.74 22.62 16.77
C THR A 196 -19.12 23.28 16.93
N PRO A 197 -19.92 23.07 18.00
CA PRO A 197 -21.20 23.76 18.16
C PRO A 197 -21.10 25.30 18.19
N LEU A 198 -19.93 25.86 18.50
CA LEU A 198 -19.69 27.31 18.44
C LEU A 198 -19.85 27.86 17.01
N LEU A 199 -19.72 27.02 15.97
CA LEU A 199 -20.02 27.40 14.59
C LEU A 199 -21.47 27.90 14.40
N LEU A 200 -22.41 27.45 15.25
CA LEU A 200 -23.81 27.89 15.19
C LEU A 200 -24.00 29.36 15.58
N LEU A 201 -23.03 29.98 16.26
CA LEU A 201 -23.03 31.42 16.53
C LEU A 201 -22.93 32.23 15.23
N PHE A 202 -22.19 31.72 14.24
CA PHE A 202 -22.02 32.36 12.94
C PHE A 202 -23.16 32.04 11.95
N TYR A 203 -23.99 31.03 12.24
CA TYR A 203 -25.09 30.63 11.36
C TYR A 203 -26.31 31.54 11.53
N LYS A 204 -26.62 32.40 10.55
CA LYS A 204 -27.62 33.47 10.70
C LYS A 204 -29.09 33.04 10.56
N ILE A 205 -29.39 31.92 9.90
CA ILE A 205 -30.72 31.63 9.31
C ILE A 205 -31.63 30.81 10.24
N SER A 206 -31.55 30.94 11.57
CA SER A 206 -32.35 30.09 12.46
C SER A 206 -32.55 30.67 13.86
N SER A 207 -33.64 30.23 14.49
CA SER A 207 -33.99 30.58 15.87
C SER A 207 -32.95 30.08 16.87
N SER A 208 -32.78 30.80 17.99
CA SER A 208 -31.88 30.39 19.08
C SER A 208 -32.27 29.04 19.70
N ARG A 209 -33.55 28.65 19.64
CA ARG A 209 -34.06 27.38 20.13
C ARG A 209 -33.56 26.20 19.30
N GLU A 210 -33.59 26.31 17.97
CA GLU A 210 -33.12 25.27 17.06
C GLU A 210 -31.61 25.08 17.17
N LYS A 211 -30.85 26.18 17.26
CA LYS A 211 -29.40 26.13 17.52
C LYS A 211 -29.07 25.42 18.83
N ARG A 212 -29.76 25.76 19.92
CA ARG A 212 -29.58 25.09 21.22
C ARG A 212 -29.92 23.60 21.13
N ARG A 213 -31.03 23.24 20.46
CA ARG A 213 -31.41 21.83 20.27
C ARG A 213 -30.34 21.05 19.52
N ALA A 214 -29.82 21.59 18.42
CA ALA A 214 -28.77 20.92 17.65
C ALA A 214 -27.47 20.78 18.45
N ALA A 215 -27.09 21.80 19.23
CA ALA A 215 -25.92 21.72 20.13
C ALA A 215 -26.10 20.66 21.23
N VAL A 216 -27.29 20.56 21.84
CA VAL A 216 -27.58 19.52 22.83
C VAL A 216 -27.48 18.13 22.19
N LEU A 217 -28.10 17.93 21.02
CA LEU A 217 -28.01 16.66 20.29
C LEU A 217 -26.56 16.31 19.94
N TRP A 218 -25.75 17.30 19.54
CA TRP A 218 -24.32 17.12 19.28
C TRP A 218 -23.59 16.54 20.50
N TYR A 219 -23.74 17.15 21.67
CA TYR A 219 -23.08 16.65 22.89
C TYR A 219 -23.63 15.30 23.37
N VAL A 220 -24.93 15.03 23.18
CA VAL A 220 -25.51 13.72 23.46
C VAL A 220 -24.87 12.64 22.58
N GLY A 221 -24.70 12.89 21.28
CA GLY A 221 -24.01 11.97 20.37
C GLY A 221 -22.54 11.79 20.75
N PHE A 222 -21.87 12.84 21.20
CA PHE A 222 -20.46 12.80 21.58
C PHE A 222 -20.20 12.15 22.96
N LEU A 223 -21.20 12.13 23.85
CA LEU A 223 -21.06 11.58 25.20
C LEU A 223 -20.66 10.10 25.20
N LEU A 224 -21.23 9.29 24.30
CA LEU A 224 -20.94 7.86 24.23
C LEU A 224 -19.45 7.58 23.90
N PRO A 225 -18.87 8.13 22.81
CA PRO A 225 -17.42 8.03 22.55
C PRO A 225 -16.54 8.50 23.70
N VAL A 226 -16.92 9.59 24.37
CA VAL A 226 -16.17 10.12 25.53
C VAL A 226 -16.21 9.13 26.69
N VAL A 227 -17.38 8.60 27.04
CA VAL A 227 -17.53 7.57 28.08
C VAL A 227 -16.70 6.33 27.73
N ASN A 228 -16.77 5.85 26.48
CA ASN A 228 -15.93 4.76 26.00
C ASN A 228 -14.44 5.07 26.18
N PHE A 229 -13.99 6.25 25.75
CA PHE A 229 -12.61 6.69 25.88
C PHE A 229 -12.13 6.70 27.34
N PHE A 230 -12.98 7.03 28.30
CA PHE A 230 -12.62 7.04 29.72
C PHE A 230 -12.62 5.66 30.37
N LEU A 231 -13.55 4.77 29.98
CA LEU A 231 -13.71 3.44 30.57
C LEU A 231 -12.82 2.36 29.93
N ALA A 232 -12.48 2.51 28.64
CA ALA A 232 -11.70 1.54 27.91
C ALA A 232 -10.23 1.48 28.36
N PRO A 233 -9.58 0.30 28.34
CA PRO A 233 -8.12 0.18 28.48
C PRO A 233 -7.39 0.99 27.41
N LYS A 234 -6.37 1.77 27.81
CA LYS A 234 -5.69 2.76 26.95
C LYS A 234 -4.21 2.48 26.74
N GLU A 235 -3.81 1.21 26.67
CA GLU A 235 -2.38 0.83 26.61
C GLU A 235 -1.62 1.56 25.49
N TYR A 236 -2.23 1.69 24.32
CA TYR A 236 -1.64 2.41 23.19
C TYR A 236 -1.49 3.92 23.46
N GLN A 237 -2.57 4.59 23.87
CA GLN A 237 -2.59 6.03 24.12
C GLN A 237 -1.70 6.39 25.31
N ASN A 238 -1.71 5.60 26.39
CA ASN A 238 -0.84 5.78 27.54
C ASN A 238 0.62 5.64 27.13
N ARG A 239 0.99 4.62 26.34
CA ARG A 239 2.36 4.47 25.82
C ARG A 239 2.80 5.68 24.98
N LEU A 240 1.92 6.22 24.14
CA LEU A 240 2.23 7.41 23.34
C LEU A 240 2.39 8.68 24.19
N PHE A 241 1.57 8.81 25.23
CA PHE A 241 1.64 9.90 26.19
C PHE A 241 2.90 9.81 27.04
N GLU A 242 3.20 8.65 27.64
CA GLU A 242 4.41 8.38 28.44
C GLU A 242 5.69 8.67 27.63
N GLN A 243 5.75 8.24 26.37
CA GLN A 243 6.87 8.55 25.48
C GLN A 243 6.97 10.03 25.11
N GLY A 244 5.87 10.77 25.17
CA GLY A 244 5.85 12.23 25.01
C GLY A 244 6.24 12.96 26.29
N ALA A 245 5.73 12.53 27.43
CA ALA A 245 5.85 13.14 28.75
C ALA A 245 7.22 12.87 29.40
N THR A 246 8.29 13.30 28.72
CA THR A 246 9.66 13.25 29.24
C THR A 246 10.03 14.57 29.92
N GLY A 247 10.81 14.50 31.01
CA GLY A 247 11.24 15.68 31.78
C GLY A 247 10.24 16.13 32.85
N ASP A 248 10.50 17.31 33.44
CA ASP A 248 9.60 17.91 34.44
C ASP A 248 8.30 18.47 33.81
N THR A 249 7.28 18.71 34.63
CA THR A 249 5.97 19.20 34.19
C THR A 249 6.04 20.51 33.42
N PHE A 250 6.95 21.41 33.82
CA PHE A 250 7.09 22.72 33.18
C PHE A 250 7.66 22.58 31.76
N ARG A 251 8.69 21.75 31.58
CA ARG A 251 9.27 21.39 30.30
C ARG A 251 8.24 20.70 29.41
N PHE A 252 7.47 19.75 29.93
CA PHE A 252 6.41 19.09 29.17
C PHE A 252 5.36 20.09 28.67
N LEU A 253 4.89 21.01 29.52
CA LEU A 253 3.93 22.05 29.13
C LEU A 253 4.53 22.99 28.07
N LYS A 254 5.77 23.42 28.26
CA LYS A 254 6.52 24.24 27.29
C LYS A 254 6.64 23.52 25.94
N ASP A 255 7.05 22.26 25.92
CA ASP A 255 7.20 21.46 24.69
C ASP A 255 5.84 21.23 24.00
N THR A 256 4.76 21.08 24.78
CA THR A 256 3.39 20.98 24.26
C THR A 256 2.93 22.29 23.61
N MET A 257 3.18 23.45 24.25
CA MET A 257 2.84 24.75 23.67
C MET A 257 3.69 25.06 22.43
N LEU A 258 5.00 24.81 22.49
CA LEU A 258 5.91 25.03 21.36
C LEU A 258 5.61 24.10 20.18
N SER A 259 5.22 22.85 20.43
CA SER A 259 4.86 21.94 19.34
C SER A 259 3.55 22.34 18.63
N ASN A 260 2.62 23.02 19.30
CA ASN A 260 1.49 23.64 18.59
C ASN A 260 1.98 24.73 17.62
N LEU A 261 3.00 25.52 17.97
CA LEU A 261 3.64 26.46 17.03
C LEU A 261 4.31 25.73 15.86
N VAL A 262 4.87 24.54 16.08
CA VAL A 262 5.40 23.69 15.00
C VAL A 262 4.30 23.30 14.01
N ALA A 263 3.08 23.03 14.47
CA ALA A 263 1.96 22.75 13.57
C ALA A 263 1.62 23.94 12.66
N TYR A 264 1.60 25.16 13.19
CA TYR A 264 1.41 26.38 12.39
C TYR A 264 2.56 26.58 11.41
N ARG A 265 3.81 26.39 11.85
CA ARG A 265 4.99 26.45 10.99
C ARG A 265 4.89 25.44 9.85
N ARG A 266 4.49 24.20 10.14
CA ARG A 266 4.33 23.15 9.15
C ARG A 266 3.26 23.48 8.12
N ILE A 267 2.11 23.99 8.57
CA ILE A 267 0.97 24.31 7.69
C ILE A 267 1.26 25.52 6.78
N PHE A 268 1.95 26.54 7.28
CA PHE A 268 2.17 27.77 6.52
C PHE A 268 3.51 27.82 5.79
N PHE A 269 4.52 27.07 6.22
CA PHE A 269 5.87 27.16 5.67
C PHE A 269 6.42 25.79 5.25
N ASP A 270 6.72 24.90 6.20
CA ASP A 270 7.52 23.71 5.87
C ASP A 270 6.82 22.82 4.83
N GLY A 271 5.49 22.67 4.89
CA GLY A 271 4.72 21.91 3.92
C GLY A 271 4.81 22.48 2.50
N TRP A 272 4.74 23.80 2.36
CA TRP A 272 4.87 24.49 1.08
C TRP A 272 6.30 24.45 0.54
N ILE A 273 7.30 24.57 1.40
CA ILE A 273 8.71 24.41 1.02
C ILE A 273 8.95 22.99 0.47
N VAL A 274 8.45 21.95 1.15
CA VAL A 274 8.55 20.57 0.66
C VAL A 274 7.80 20.41 -0.67
N ALA A 275 6.63 21.03 -0.82
CA ALA A 275 5.89 20.99 -2.08
C ALA A 275 6.63 21.65 -3.24
N LEU A 276 7.28 22.81 -3.00
CA LEU A 276 8.10 23.49 -4.00
C LEU A 276 9.36 22.69 -4.36
N ASN A 277 10.05 22.12 -3.39
CA ASN A 277 11.23 21.27 -3.63
C ASN A 277 10.87 19.96 -4.36
N SER A 278 9.59 19.57 -4.35
CA SER A 278 9.12 18.42 -5.13
C SER A 278 9.04 18.73 -6.64
N ILE A 279 9.07 20.01 -7.05
CA ILE A 279 9.10 20.41 -8.47
C ILE A 279 10.38 19.91 -9.14
N GLU A 280 11.53 20.08 -8.48
CA GLU A 280 12.84 19.68 -9.02
C GLU A 280 12.94 18.17 -9.26
N ASN A 281 12.24 17.38 -8.43
CA ASN A 281 12.27 15.93 -8.47
C ASN A 281 11.11 15.31 -9.26
N ALA A 282 10.19 16.12 -9.79
CA ALA A 282 9.00 15.63 -10.47
C ALA A 282 9.35 15.10 -11.87
N ARG A 283 8.91 13.87 -12.16
CA ARG A 283 8.94 13.33 -13.53
C ARG A 283 8.04 14.19 -14.43
N GLY A 284 8.43 14.44 -15.68
CA GLY A 284 7.68 15.34 -16.59
C GLY A 284 6.20 15.00 -16.75
N TRP A 285 5.83 13.71 -16.78
CA TRP A 285 4.43 13.29 -16.86
C TRP A 285 3.61 13.63 -15.60
N ILE A 286 4.25 13.67 -14.41
CA ILE A 286 3.59 14.08 -13.16
C ILE A 286 3.25 15.57 -13.23
N ALA A 287 4.16 16.40 -13.77
CA ALA A 287 3.91 17.82 -13.98
C ALA A 287 2.76 18.08 -14.98
N LEU A 288 2.68 17.29 -16.06
CA LEU A 288 1.57 17.37 -17.02
C LEU A 288 0.22 17.00 -16.37
N LEU A 289 0.19 15.98 -15.51
CA LEU A 289 -1.02 15.64 -14.77
C LEU A 289 -1.41 16.72 -13.76
N ALA A 290 -0.44 17.30 -13.03
CA ALA A 290 -0.69 18.42 -12.13
C ALA A 290 -1.26 19.64 -12.88
N LEU A 291 -0.74 19.92 -14.08
CA LEU A 291 -1.29 20.95 -14.96
C LEU A 291 -2.72 20.62 -15.39
N GLY A 292 -3.00 19.37 -15.78
CA GLY A 292 -4.34 18.90 -16.12
C GLY A 292 -5.34 19.09 -14.98
N ILE A 293 -4.97 18.71 -13.75
CA ILE A 293 -5.78 18.94 -12.54
C ILE A 293 -6.01 20.44 -12.32
N THR A 294 -4.97 21.26 -12.50
CA THR A 294 -5.06 22.72 -12.36
C THR A 294 -6.06 23.30 -13.37
N LEU A 295 -6.01 22.87 -14.63
CA LEU A 295 -6.95 23.31 -15.67
C LEU A 295 -8.40 22.89 -15.35
N ILE A 296 -8.61 21.67 -14.84
CA ILE A 296 -9.93 21.21 -14.37
C ILE A 296 -10.45 22.12 -13.26
N VAL A 297 -9.60 22.45 -12.27
CA VAL A 297 -9.97 23.30 -11.13
C VAL A 297 -10.27 24.74 -11.58
N VAL A 298 -9.39 25.35 -12.37
CA VAL A 298 -9.57 26.71 -12.89
C VAL A 298 -10.80 26.78 -13.79
N GLY A 299 -11.04 25.78 -14.63
CA GLY A 299 -12.24 25.67 -15.46
C GLY A 299 -13.51 25.59 -14.60
N ALA A 300 -13.55 24.72 -13.59
CA ALA A 300 -14.68 24.62 -12.66
C ALA A 300 -14.92 25.93 -11.89
N MET A 301 -13.86 26.57 -11.40
CA MET A 301 -13.94 27.88 -10.76
C MET A 301 -14.50 28.96 -11.71
N PHE A 302 -14.06 28.97 -12.97
CA PHE A 302 -14.57 29.90 -13.98
C PHE A 302 -16.06 29.67 -14.24
N PHE A 303 -16.50 28.42 -14.44
CA PHE A 303 -17.92 28.11 -14.61
C PHE A 303 -18.76 28.49 -13.38
N LEU A 304 -18.28 28.19 -12.17
CA LEU A 304 -18.94 28.59 -10.92
C LEU A 304 -19.04 30.10 -10.76
N SER A 305 -18.05 30.86 -11.25
CA SER A 305 -18.08 32.33 -11.24
C SER A 305 -19.18 32.90 -12.13
N LYS A 306 -19.47 32.25 -13.27
CA LYS A 306 -20.55 32.64 -14.18
C LYS A 306 -21.94 32.34 -13.61
N LEU A 307 -22.04 31.31 -12.78
CA LEU A 307 -23.29 30.99 -12.08
C LEU A 307 -23.58 31.94 -10.91
N ASP A 308 -22.61 32.77 -10.49
CA ASP A 308 -22.71 33.65 -9.33
C ASP A 308 -23.44 34.98 -9.60
N GLU A 309 -24.09 35.14 -10.76
CA GLU A 309 -24.86 36.35 -11.15
C GLU A 309 -26.09 36.65 -10.27
N SER A 310 -26.43 35.77 -9.34
CA SER A 310 -27.48 36.04 -8.35
C SER A 310 -27.05 37.19 -7.43
N ASN A 311 -27.88 38.24 -7.33
CA ASN A 311 -27.82 39.43 -6.46
C ASN A 311 -27.60 39.17 -4.94
N VAL A 312 -26.67 38.29 -4.55
CA VAL A 312 -26.26 38.12 -3.17
C VAL A 312 -25.48 39.37 -2.82
N LYS A 313 -26.16 40.35 -2.21
CA LYS A 313 -25.52 41.53 -1.64
C LYS A 313 -24.32 41.04 -0.83
N PRO A 314 -23.11 41.53 -1.10
CA PRO A 314 -21.93 41.08 -0.38
C PRO A 314 -22.20 41.26 1.11
N ILE A 315 -22.30 40.14 1.83
CA ILE A 315 -22.35 40.14 3.29
C ILE A 315 -21.14 40.95 3.74
N ASN A 316 -21.33 41.90 4.66
CA ASN A 316 -20.32 42.84 5.15
C ASN A 316 -18.92 42.18 5.28
N ILE A 317 -18.15 42.28 4.18
CA ILE A 317 -17.03 41.39 3.84
C ILE A 317 -15.93 41.37 4.92
N PRO A 318 -15.56 42.51 5.54
CA PRO A 318 -14.42 42.55 6.46
C PRO A 318 -14.62 41.69 7.72
N LYS A 319 -15.82 41.72 8.31
CA LYS A 319 -16.11 41.02 9.57
C LYS A 319 -16.17 39.51 9.36
N THR A 320 -16.74 39.05 8.25
CA THR A 320 -16.82 37.63 7.92
C THR A 320 -15.44 37.06 7.58
N ASN A 321 -14.62 37.80 6.82
CA ASN A 321 -13.27 37.38 6.46
C ASN A 321 -12.38 37.20 7.71
N PHE A 322 -12.42 38.13 8.65
CA PHE A 322 -11.66 38.00 9.89
C PHE A 322 -12.13 36.83 10.77
N ALA A 323 -13.44 36.53 10.80
CA ALA A 323 -13.95 35.36 11.49
C ALA A 323 -13.44 34.04 10.87
N ILE A 324 -13.37 33.97 9.54
CA ILE A 324 -12.80 32.80 8.83
C ILE A 324 -11.33 32.59 9.22
N LEU A 325 -10.54 33.66 9.28
CA LEU A 325 -9.15 33.61 9.73
C LEU A 325 -9.03 33.02 11.15
N ILE A 326 -9.80 33.56 12.12
CA ILE A 326 -9.78 33.07 13.50
C ILE A 326 -10.21 31.60 13.59
N VAL A 327 -11.28 31.22 12.89
CA VAL A 327 -11.76 29.84 12.86
C VAL A 327 -10.70 28.92 12.25
N GLY A 328 -10.08 29.33 11.14
CA GLY A 328 -9.02 28.57 10.48
C GLY A 328 -7.82 28.34 11.41
N LEU A 329 -7.32 29.40 12.05
CA LEU A 329 -6.23 29.31 13.03
C LEU A 329 -6.60 28.44 14.24
N SER A 330 -7.84 28.50 14.70
CA SER A 330 -8.32 27.67 15.82
C SER A 330 -8.37 26.20 15.44
N ILE A 331 -8.89 25.86 14.24
CA ILE A 331 -8.95 24.48 13.73
C ILE A 331 -7.55 23.87 13.62
N ILE A 332 -6.54 24.65 13.20
CA ILE A 332 -5.15 24.18 13.13
C ILE A 332 -4.67 23.68 14.49
N GLY A 333 -4.75 24.54 15.52
CA GLY A 333 -4.29 24.21 16.87
C GLY A 333 -5.09 23.08 17.49
N LEU A 334 -6.42 23.15 17.43
CA LEU A 334 -7.31 22.13 18.01
C LEU A 334 -7.17 20.75 17.32
N GLY A 335 -6.97 20.74 16.00
CA GLY A 335 -6.78 19.50 15.24
C GLY A 335 -5.44 18.83 15.50
N PHE A 336 -4.42 19.60 15.86
CA PHE A 336 -3.08 19.07 16.15
C PHE A 336 -2.86 18.76 17.64
N PHE A 337 -3.59 19.43 18.54
CA PHE A 337 -3.35 19.36 19.98
C PHE A 337 -3.23 17.94 20.54
N PRO A 338 -4.05 16.93 20.15
CA PRO A 338 -3.89 15.56 20.67
C PRO A 338 -2.52 14.95 20.40
N TYR A 339 -1.82 15.39 19.36
CA TYR A 339 -0.45 14.95 19.07
C TYR A 339 0.60 15.75 19.85
N SER A 340 0.32 17.01 20.16
CA SER A 340 1.23 17.91 20.88
C SER A 340 1.65 17.38 22.26
N ILE A 341 0.81 16.55 22.89
CA ILE A 341 1.06 15.90 24.18
C ILE A 341 1.73 14.51 24.06
N THR A 342 2.05 14.06 22.85
CA THR A 342 2.62 12.72 22.59
C THR A 342 3.99 12.82 21.92
N ARG A 343 4.66 11.68 21.75
CA ARG A 343 5.87 11.61 20.91
C ARG A 343 5.64 12.06 19.45
N TYR A 344 4.39 11.99 18.96
CA TYR A 344 4.06 12.32 17.58
C TYR A 344 4.08 13.81 17.26
N ARG A 345 4.32 14.68 18.25
CA ARG A 345 4.43 16.13 18.07
C ARG A 345 5.54 16.58 17.10
N TYR A 346 6.52 15.71 16.83
CA TYR A 346 7.63 15.96 15.91
C TYR A 346 7.51 15.21 14.58
N TYR A 347 6.45 14.42 14.41
CA TYR A 347 6.21 13.70 13.17
C TYR A 347 5.32 14.54 12.27
N ASP A 348 5.57 14.50 10.98
CA ASP A 348 4.76 15.16 9.95
C ASP A 348 3.87 14.18 9.18
N PHE A 349 3.69 13.01 9.78
CA PHE A 349 3.04 11.87 9.19
C PHE A 349 1.78 11.49 9.95
N ARG A 350 0.64 11.60 9.26
CA ARG A 350 -0.70 11.25 9.74
C ARG A 350 -1.21 12.06 10.92
N VAL A 351 -0.80 13.32 11.07
CA VAL A 351 -1.18 14.18 12.20
C VAL A 351 -2.02 15.40 11.80
N TYR A 352 -1.99 15.83 10.53
CA TYR A 352 -2.57 17.13 10.12
C TYR A 352 -3.93 17.03 9.42
N TYR A 353 -4.60 15.88 9.43
CA TYR A 353 -5.86 15.70 8.68
C TYR A 353 -6.98 16.69 9.04
N TYR A 354 -7.17 16.98 10.33
CA TYR A 354 -8.15 17.98 10.78
C TYR A 354 -7.61 19.41 10.58
N SER A 355 -6.33 19.62 10.92
CA SER A 355 -5.68 20.94 10.82
C SER A 355 -5.58 21.46 9.38
N ALA A 356 -5.52 20.58 8.38
CA ALA A 356 -5.54 20.94 6.96
C ALA A 356 -6.81 21.71 6.55
N ILE A 357 -7.95 21.48 7.20
CA ILE A 357 -9.18 22.27 6.98
C ILE A 357 -8.92 23.73 7.36
N GLY A 358 -8.29 23.95 8.51
CA GLY A 358 -7.95 25.29 8.99
C GLY A 358 -6.91 25.98 8.12
N GLY A 359 -5.88 25.24 7.69
CA GLY A 359 -4.88 25.72 6.73
C GLY A 359 -5.52 26.20 5.41
N ALA A 360 -6.41 25.40 4.84
CA ALA A 360 -7.12 25.75 3.61
C ALA A 360 -7.98 27.01 3.76
N LEU A 361 -8.69 27.17 4.89
CA LEU A 361 -9.49 28.36 5.18
C LEU A 361 -8.63 29.63 5.29
N VAL A 362 -7.45 29.55 5.94
CA VAL A 362 -6.55 30.70 6.06
C VAL A 362 -5.94 31.08 4.72
N VAL A 363 -5.54 30.09 3.90
CA VAL A 363 -5.01 30.36 2.55
C VAL A 363 -6.09 30.98 1.66
N ASP A 364 -7.32 30.47 1.71
CA ASP A 364 -8.45 31.06 0.98
C ASP A 364 -8.75 32.50 1.43
N TRP A 365 -8.68 32.78 2.74
CA TRP A 365 -8.78 34.14 3.27
C TRP A 365 -7.70 35.08 2.70
N VAL A 366 -6.46 34.61 2.56
CA VAL A 366 -5.38 35.39 1.93
C VAL A 366 -5.71 35.66 0.45
N VAL A 367 -6.10 34.62 -0.31
CA VAL A 367 -6.43 34.73 -1.73
C VAL A 367 -7.60 35.71 -1.94
N SER A 368 -8.69 35.54 -1.20
CA SER A 368 -9.85 36.43 -1.27
C SER A 368 -9.50 37.87 -0.90
N THR A 369 -8.71 38.09 0.16
CA THR A 369 -8.26 39.43 0.57
C THR A 369 -7.41 40.11 -0.51
N ILE A 370 -6.53 39.37 -1.19
CA ILE A 370 -5.72 39.92 -2.30
C ILE A 370 -6.62 40.23 -3.51
N SER A 371 -7.49 39.30 -3.89
CA SER A 371 -8.41 39.47 -5.02
C SER A 371 -9.38 40.63 -4.84
N ASP A 372 -9.88 40.84 -3.63
CA ASP A 372 -10.84 41.92 -3.31
C ASP A 372 -10.22 43.31 -3.40
N ARG A 373 -8.88 43.44 -3.27
CA ARG A 373 -8.17 44.71 -3.52
C ARG A 373 -8.32 45.17 -4.98
N PHE A 374 -8.59 44.24 -5.89
CA PHE A 374 -8.72 44.49 -7.33
C PHE A 374 -10.14 44.18 -7.83
N ARG A 375 -11.13 44.90 -7.30
CA ARG A 375 -12.57 44.64 -7.51
C ARG A 375 -12.99 44.24 -8.92
N GLN A 376 -12.48 44.90 -9.96
CA GLN A 376 -12.84 44.61 -11.36
C GLN A 376 -12.24 43.31 -11.91
N LYS A 377 -11.13 42.84 -11.31
CA LYS A 377 -10.36 41.67 -11.75
C LYS A 377 -10.30 40.58 -10.68
N SER A 378 -11.14 40.66 -9.64
CA SER A 378 -11.08 39.78 -8.47
C SER A 378 -11.22 38.29 -8.86
N VAL A 379 -12.12 37.98 -9.78
CA VAL A 379 -12.29 36.61 -10.31
C VAL A 379 -11.02 36.13 -11.01
N LEU A 380 -10.48 36.93 -11.94
CA LEU A 380 -9.26 36.59 -12.68
C LEU A 380 -8.08 36.36 -11.74
N ILE A 381 -7.88 37.24 -10.75
CA ILE A 381 -6.80 37.12 -9.77
C ILE A 381 -6.99 35.89 -8.91
N SER A 382 -8.22 35.58 -8.50
CA SER A 382 -8.53 34.36 -7.75
C SER A 382 -8.25 33.09 -8.57
N LEU A 383 -8.56 33.10 -9.87
CA LEU A 383 -8.26 31.99 -10.78
C LEU A 383 -6.75 31.80 -10.95
N VAL A 384 -5.98 32.88 -11.07
CA VAL A 384 -4.51 32.82 -11.22
C VAL A 384 -3.86 32.35 -9.92
N LEU A 385 -4.16 33.00 -8.78
CA LEU A 385 -3.59 32.63 -7.49
C LEU A 385 -4.02 31.22 -7.07
N GLY A 386 -5.30 30.90 -7.23
CA GLY A 386 -5.83 29.56 -7.00
C GLY A 386 -5.15 28.55 -7.92
N GLY A 387 -5.03 28.83 -9.21
CA GLY A 387 -4.35 27.96 -10.17
C GLY A 387 -2.90 27.66 -9.79
N VAL A 388 -2.12 28.66 -9.38
CA VAL A 388 -0.73 28.46 -8.92
C VAL A 388 -0.67 27.57 -7.67
N LEU A 389 -1.50 27.85 -6.66
CA LEU A 389 -1.54 27.05 -5.43
C LEU A 389 -1.96 25.60 -5.72
N ILE A 390 -2.95 25.42 -6.59
CA ILE A 390 -3.44 24.10 -7.00
C ILE A 390 -2.40 23.34 -7.80
N PHE A 391 -1.64 24.00 -8.68
CA PHE A 391 -0.55 23.36 -9.40
C PHE A 391 0.51 22.82 -8.45
N ILE A 392 1.01 23.66 -7.53
CA ILE A 392 2.04 23.28 -6.55
C ILE A 392 1.55 22.12 -5.67
N THR A 393 0.34 22.24 -5.13
CA THR A 393 -0.22 21.21 -4.24
C THR A 393 -0.54 19.93 -4.99
N SER A 394 -1.12 19.97 -6.20
CA SER A 394 -1.38 18.78 -7.01
C SER A 394 -0.08 18.07 -7.38
N LEU A 395 0.97 18.81 -7.74
CA LEU A 395 2.28 18.24 -8.04
C LEU A 395 2.86 17.51 -6.83
N TYR A 396 2.89 18.16 -5.66
CA TYR A 396 3.34 17.55 -4.42
C TYR A 396 2.58 16.26 -4.09
N ASN A 397 1.25 16.29 -4.20
CA ASN A 397 0.41 15.14 -3.90
C ASN A 397 0.63 13.98 -4.90
N LEU A 398 0.81 14.27 -6.20
CA LEU A 398 1.13 13.25 -7.20
C LEU A 398 2.54 12.66 -6.99
N VAL A 399 3.53 13.47 -6.61
CA VAL A 399 4.88 13.00 -6.25
C VAL A 399 4.81 12.12 -5.00
N GLN A 400 4.07 12.54 -3.98
CA GLN A 400 3.84 11.76 -2.77
C GLN A 400 3.15 10.42 -3.07
N HIS A 401 2.10 10.43 -3.89
CA HIS A 401 1.40 9.21 -4.30
C HIS A 401 2.33 8.28 -5.08
N SER A 402 3.07 8.82 -6.06
CA SER A 402 4.08 8.04 -6.81
C SER A 402 5.13 7.42 -5.91
N LYS A 403 5.61 8.16 -4.89
CA LYS A 403 6.56 7.63 -3.91
C LYS A 403 5.96 6.40 -3.22
N TYR A 404 4.76 6.49 -2.66
CA TYR A 404 4.11 5.36 -1.99
C TYR A 404 3.84 4.16 -2.90
N ILE A 405 3.51 4.40 -4.17
CA ILE A 405 3.39 3.33 -5.16
C ILE A 405 4.74 2.64 -5.40
N ASP A 406 5.82 3.41 -5.55
CA ASP A 406 7.15 2.84 -5.74
C ASP A 406 7.58 2.02 -4.50
N GLN A 407 7.27 2.49 -3.28
CA GLN A 407 7.49 1.72 -2.04
C GLN A 407 6.68 0.41 -2.05
N SER A 408 5.38 0.51 -2.36
CA SER A 408 4.44 -0.61 -2.41
C SER A 408 4.89 -1.69 -3.42
N ARG A 409 5.35 -1.28 -4.61
CA ARG A 409 5.89 -2.19 -5.63
C ARG A 409 7.18 -2.86 -5.18
N LEU A 410 8.04 -2.15 -4.46
CA LEU A 410 9.24 -2.73 -3.87
C LEU A 410 8.87 -3.79 -2.82
N GLN A 411 7.90 -3.51 -1.93
CA GLN A 411 7.41 -4.49 -0.97
C GLN A 411 6.85 -5.74 -1.67
N GLN A 412 6.02 -5.55 -2.71
CA GLN A 412 5.48 -6.64 -3.50
C GLN A 412 6.59 -7.48 -4.12
N LYS A 413 7.57 -6.87 -4.78
CA LYS A 413 8.72 -7.59 -5.37
C LYS A 413 9.45 -8.45 -4.33
N ILE A 414 9.65 -7.92 -3.13
CA ILE A 414 10.26 -8.66 -2.01
C ILE A 414 9.39 -9.84 -1.58
N LEU A 415 8.10 -9.60 -1.35
CA LEU A 415 7.16 -10.62 -0.88
C LEU A 415 6.97 -11.72 -1.93
N ILE A 416 6.83 -11.36 -3.20
CA ILE A 416 6.74 -12.30 -4.33
C ILE A 416 7.98 -13.17 -4.37
N SER A 417 9.17 -12.58 -4.29
CA SER A 417 10.43 -13.33 -4.32
C SER A 417 10.57 -14.30 -3.15
N ILE A 418 10.07 -13.96 -1.96
CA ILE A 418 9.99 -14.91 -0.83
C ILE A 418 9.06 -16.07 -1.18
N VAL A 419 7.87 -15.77 -1.69
CA VAL A 419 6.86 -16.78 -2.02
C VAL A 419 7.32 -17.69 -3.16
N GLU A 420 8.03 -17.18 -4.16
CA GLU A 420 8.63 -17.98 -5.24
C GLU A 420 9.62 -19.03 -4.70
N GLN A 421 10.39 -18.65 -3.68
CA GLN A 421 11.40 -19.52 -3.05
C GLN A 421 10.83 -20.42 -1.94
N ALA A 422 9.73 -20.01 -1.31
CA ALA A 422 9.07 -20.73 -0.23
C ALA A 422 7.54 -20.70 -0.43
N PRO A 423 6.98 -21.39 -1.44
CA PRO A 423 5.57 -21.28 -1.83
C PRO A 423 4.60 -21.77 -0.74
N SER A 424 5.05 -22.69 0.11
CA SER A 424 4.34 -23.06 1.34
C SER A 424 5.31 -23.31 2.46
N VAL A 425 4.89 -22.88 3.64
CA VAL A 425 5.71 -22.88 4.84
C VAL A 425 4.97 -23.64 5.93
N LYS A 426 5.68 -24.42 6.73
CA LYS A 426 5.08 -25.15 7.86
C LYS A 426 4.58 -24.16 8.92
N PRO A 427 3.45 -24.45 9.60
CA PRO A 427 2.97 -23.61 10.71
C PRO A 427 4.03 -23.42 11.80
N GLY A 428 4.12 -22.23 12.37
CA GLY A 428 5.08 -21.89 13.42
C GLY A 428 6.46 -21.45 12.88
N THR A 429 6.64 -21.45 11.56
CA THR A 429 7.89 -20.99 10.93
C THR A 429 8.04 -19.47 11.04
N THR A 430 9.26 -19.02 11.29
CA THR A 430 9.62 -17.60 11.29
C THR A 430 10.40 -17.28 10.01
N ILE A 431 9.85 -16.43 9.15
CA ILE A 431 10.56 -15.93 7.98
C ILE A 431 11.34 -14.69 8.41
N VAL A 432 12.66 -14.77 8.26
CA VAL A 432 13.61 -13.72 8.65
C VAL A 432 14.17 -13.10 7.39
N MET A 433 14.05 -11.78 7.26
CA MET A 433 14.70 -11.02 6.20
C MET A 433 15.89 -10.25 6.75
N VAL A 434 17.06 -10.45 6.16
CA VAL A 434 18.29 -9.75 6.53
C VAL A 434 18.71 -8.81 5.41
N PHE A 435 18.97 -7.56 5.77
CA PHE A 435 19.46 -6.52 4.88
C PHE A 435 20.95 -6.29 5.07
N PRO A 436 21.68 -5.91 4.01
CA PRO A 436 23.01 -5.34 4.14
C PRO A 436 22.90 -3.92 4.72
N SER A 437 23.89 -3.52 5.52
CA SER A 437 23.92 -2.18 6.14
C SER A 437 23.90 -1.03 5.12
N SER A 438 24.38 -1.28 3.90
CA SER A 438 24.37 -0.31 2.80
C SER A 438 23.00 -0.09 2.17
N SER A 439 22.03 -0.99 2.33
CA SER A 439 20.70 -0.87 1.73
C SER A 439 19.63 -0.34 2.69
N VAL A 440 20.02 0.15 3.86
CA VAL A 440 19.08 0.59 4.90
C VAL A 440 18.29 1.83 4.46
N SER A 441 18.92 2.73 3.71
CA SER A 441 18.25 3.91 3.13
C SER A 441 17.16 3.52 2.12
N ASP A 442 17.43 2.50 1.30
CA ASP A 442 16.46 1.96 0.33
C ASP A 442 15.29 1.26 1.03
N PHE A 443 15.49 0.83 2.28
CA PHE A 443 14.47 0.19 3.10
C PHE A 443 13.59 1.16 3.89
N ASP A 444 14.14 2.34 4.21
CA ASP A 444 13.33 3.48 4.66
C ASP A 444 12.39 3.92 3.54
N LEU A 445 12.85 3.76 2.30
CA LEU A 445 12.02 3.89 1.10
C LEU A 445 11.08 2.70 0.86
N ALA A 446 11.27 1.53 1.47
CA ALA A 446 10.28 0.45 1.42
C ALA A 446 9.22 0.60 2.53
N GLY A 447 9.32 1.61 3.41
CA GLY A 447 8.40 1.85 4.52
C GLY A 447 8.45 0.78 5.61
N PHE A 448 9.58 0.09 5.76
CA PHE A 448 9.76 -1.03 6.70
C PHE A 448 10.78 -0.77 7.83
N SER A 449 11.56 0.31 7.85
CA SER A 449 12.73 0.44 8.75
C SER A 449 12.61 1.36 9.97
N GLY A 450 11.50 2.10 10.15
CA GLY A 450 11.39 3.10 11.22
C GLY A 450 10.96 2.64 12.62
N LEU A 451 11.40 1.50 13.18
CA LEU A 451 11.09 0.92 14.54
C LEU A 451 9.58 0.71 14.92
N PRO A 452 9.11 -0.38 15.58
CA PRO A 452 9.49 -1.79 15.61
C PRO A 452 8.66 -2.55 14.54
N PHE A 453 9.18 -2.64 13.32
CA PHE A 453 8.44 -3.09 12.13
C PHE A 453 8.30 -4.61 11.98
N ARG A 454 8.65 -5.39 13.01
CA ARG A 454 8.38 -6.85 13.08
C ARG A 454 6.94 -7.20 12.71
N HIS A 455 6.00 -6.35 13.10
CA HIS A 455 4.57 -6.64 12.96
C HIS A 455 4.04 -6.49 11.52
N HIS A 456 4.58 -5.56 10.71
CA HIS A 456 4.06 -5.32 9.36
C HIS A 456 4.49 -6.43 8.39
N PHE A 457 5.77 -6.78 8.40
CA PHE A 457 6.28 -7.86 7.57
C PHE A 457 5.65 -9.20 7.97
N GLY A 458 5.55 -9.47 9.28
CA GLY A 458 4.83 -10.64 9.78
C GLY A 458 3.35 -10.65 9.37
N ALA A 459 2.65 -9.52 9.44
CA ALA A 459 1.26 -9.42 9.01
C ALA A 459 1.12 -9.62 7.49
N ALA A 460 2.03 -9.08 6.68
CA ALA A 460 2.03 -9.28 5.23
C ALA A 460 2.23 -10.76 4.87
N LEU A 461 3.20 -11.43 5.51
CA LEU A 461 3.44 -12.87 5.30
C LEU A 461 2.28 -13.72 5.80
N SER A 462 1.75 -13.43 7.00
CA SER A 462 0.57 -14.10 7.55
C SER A 462 -0.64 -13.97 6.62
N TRP A 463 -0.81 -12.79 5.99
CA TRP A 463 -1.86 -12.52 5.03
C TRP A 463 -1.64 -13.30 3.72
N ILE A 464 -0.42 -13.30 3.18
CA ILE A 464 -0.05 -14.00 1.94
C ILE A 464 -0.26 -15.50 2.03
N TYR A 465 0.25 -16.13 3.10
CA TYR A 465 0.19 -17.57 3.28
C TYR A 465 -1.11 -18.06 3.90
N ASP A 466 -1.98 -17.13 4.33
CA ASP A 466 -3.20 -17.42 5.07
C ASP A 466 -2.98 -18.26 6.35
N GLN A 467 -1.84 -18.07 7.04
CA GLN A 467 -1.44 -18.88 8.19
C GLN A 467 -1.29 -18.08 9.48
N ARG A 468 -2.01 -18.53 10.53
CA ARG A 468 -2.05 -17.96 11.90
C ARG A 468 -0.67 -17.87 12.58
N ASN A 469 0.22 -18.78 12.19
CA ASN A 469 1.42 -19.11 12.96
C ASN A 469 2.70 -18.77 12.21
N ILE A 470 2.64 -18.08 11.07
CA ILE A 470 3.84 -17.58 10.43
C ILE A 470 4.23 -16.27 11.12
N ARG A 471 5.50 -16.20 11.52
CA ARG A 471 6.10 -14.99 12.08
C ARG A 471 7.01 -14.37 11.02
N GLY A 472 7.08 -13.04 11.02
CA GLY A 472 8.03 -12.30 10.21
C GLY A 472 9.02 -11.56 11.10
N ALA A 473 10.29 -11.59 10.74
CA ALA A 473 11.33 -10.78 11.35
C ALA A 473 12.14 -10.05 10.27
N GLN A 474 12.59 -8.84 10.58
CA GLN A 474 13.44 -8.04 9.71
C GLN A 474 14.67 -7.60 10.49
N CYS A 475 15.84 -7.65 9.84
CA CYS A 475 17.10 -7.30 10.46
C CYS A 475 17.96 -6.42 9.54
N VAL A 476 18.42 -5.29 10.08
CA VAL A 476 19.33 -4.35 9.38
C VAL A 476 20.73 -4.93 9.18
N THR A 477 21.16 -5.78 10.11
CA THR A 477 22.40 -6.55 10.03
C THR A 477 22.17 -7.83 10.82
N PHE A 478 22.98 -8.86 10.55
CA PHE A 478 22.94 -10.10 11.32
C PHE A 478 23.13 -9.87 12.82
N SER A 479 24.04 -8.99 13.23
CA SER A 479 24.30 -8.64 14.64
C SER A 479 23.18 -7.87 15.33
N ARG A 480 22.28 -7.25 14.55
CA ARG A 480 21.13 -6.48 15.07
C ARG A 480 19.81 -7.23 14.88
N CYS A 481 19.84 -8.53 14.56
CA CYS A 481 18.66 -9.36 14.67
C CYS A 481 18.30 -9.53 16.14
N ASP A 482 17.03 -9.31 16.45
CA ASP A 482 16.52 -9.58 17.78
C ASP A 482 16.51 -11.10 18.02
N ARG A 483 17.27 -11.54 19.03
CA ARG A 483 17.55 -12.94 19.39
C ARG A 483 16.34 -13.71 19.92
N THR A 484 15.14 -13.11 19.95
CA THR A 484 13.95 -13.73 20.56
C THR A 484 13.21 -14.72 19.64
N PHE A 485 13.66 -14.96 18.40
CA PHE A 485 13.01 -15.96 17.54
C PHE A 485 13.76 -17.28 17.53
N ASP A 486 13.00 -18.37 17.41
CA ASP A 486 13.49 -19.73 17.40
C ASP A 486 14.19 -20.02 16.06
N TYR A 487 15.52 -20.05 16.09
CA TYR A 487 16.36 -20.28 14.91
C TYR A 487 16.12 -21.65 14.27
N GLU A 488 15.71 -22.66 15.04
CA GLU A 488 15.37 -23.98 14.48
C GLU A 488 14.15 -23.92 13.58
N LYS A 489 13.25 -22.96 13.83
CA LYS A 489 12.02 -22.71 13.06
C LYS A 489 12.18 -21.57 12.06
N ALA A 490 13.39 -21.06 11.82
CA ALA A 490 13.60 -19.92 10.95
C ALA A 490 13.84 -20.32 9.48
N ILE A 491 13.36 -19.51 8.54
CA ILE A 491 13.81 -19.49 7.14
C ILE A 491 14.41 -18.10 6.91
N ILE A 492 15.67 -18.04 6.44
CA ILE A 492 16.41 -16.79 6.35
C ILE A 492 16.57 -16.40 4.89
N PHE A 493 16.13 -15.18 4.58
CA PHE A 493 16.35 -14.53 3.31
C PHE A 493 17.37 -13.41 3.48
N PHE A 494 18.34 -13.32 2.57
CA PHE A 494 19.29 -12.22 2.48
C PHE A 494 18.97 -11.34 1.29
N TYR A 495 18.78 -10.05 1.53
CA TYR A 495 18.51 -9.08 0.48
C TYR A 495 19.79 -8.69 -0.25
N ARG A 496 19.94 -9.10 -1.52
CA ARG A 496 21.13 -8.75 -2.32
C ARG A 496 20.98 -7.38 -2.99
N ALA A 497 22.11 -6.71 -3.21
CA ALA A 497 22.20 -5.56 -4.12
C ALA A 497 21.69 -6.00 -5.51
N GLY A 498 20.61 -5.38 -5.99
CA GLY A 498 19.79 -5.89 -7.12
C GLY A 498 18.31 -6.08 -6.75
N GLY A 499 18.00 -6.00 -5.46
CA GLY A 499 16.65 -5.83 -4.96
C GLY A 499 15.81 -7.11 -5.01
N ARG A 500 16.47 -8.27 -4.81
CA ARG A 500 15.82 -9.57 -4.67
C ARG A 500 16.31 -10.25 -3.38
N PRO A 501 15.39 -10.67 -2.50
CA PRO A 501 15.70 -11.61 -1.42
C PRO A 501 16.20 -12.94 -1.97
N VAL A 502 17.22 -13.52 -1.33
CA VAL A 502 17.73 -14.86 -1.65
C VAL A 502 17.65 -15.72 -0.41
N LEU A 503 17.01 -16.89 -0.53
CA LEU A 503 16.96 -17.91 0.50
C LEU A 503 18.39 -18.37 0.81
N LEU A 504 18.78 -18.34 2.07
CA LEU A 504 20.04 -18.89 2.52
C LEU A 504 19.86 -20.38 2.79
N ASP A 505 20.70 -21.21 2.16
CA ASP A 505 20.79 -22.65 2.40
C ASP A 505 21.56 -22.98 3.69
N LYS A 506 22.46 -22.08 4.10
CA LYS A 506 23.27 -22.18 5.31
C LYS A 506 23.14 -20.95 6.18
N MET A 507 23.17 -21.15 7.49
CA MET A 507 23.16 -20.05 8.44
C MET A 507 24.56 -19.39 8.48
N PRO A 508 24.67 -18.05 8.34
CA PRO A 508 25.97 -17.37 8.41
C PRO A 508 26.66 -17.58 9.76
N TRP A 509 27.98 -17.74 9.74
CA TRP A 509 28.79 -17.90 10.95
C TRP A 509 28.62 -16.68 11.86
N GLY A 510 28.25 -16.92 13.14
CA GLY A 510 28.04 -15.87 14.14
C GLY A 510 26.58 -15.49 14.44
N PHE A 511 25.60 -16.21 13.86
CA PHE A 511 24.17 -15.89 14.02
C PHE A 511 23.47 -16.64 15.16
N SER A 512 23.96 -17.84 15.48
CA SER A 512 23.40 -18.75 16.48
C SER A 512 24.52 -19.61 17.08
N ASP A 513 24.19 -20.42 18.08
CA ASP A 513 25.10 -21.43 18.59
C ASP A 513 25.56 -22.36 17.46
N LYS A 514 26.82 -22.82 17.51
CA LYS A 514 27.43 -23.63 16.45
C LYS A 514 26.57 -24.81 16.04
N ASP A 515 25.84 -25.40 16.98
CA ASP A 515 24.97 -26.55 16.78
C ASP A 515 23.73 -26.22 15.92
N VAL A 516 23.15 -25.04 16.10
CA VAL A 516 22.00 -24.57 15.30
C VAL A 516 22.44 -24.24 13.88
N ALA A 517 23.61 -23.61 13.72
CA ALA A 517 24.16 -23.33 12.39
C ALA A 517 24.50 -24.62 11.62
N ALA A 518 25.00 -25.65 12.32
CA ALA A 518 25.32 -26.94 11.72
C ALA A 518 24.09 -27.75 11.29
N THR A 519 22.93 -27.53 11.93
CA THR A 519 21.69 -28.27 11.68
C THR A 519 20.67 -27.49 10.84
N TYR A 520 20.99 -26.26 10.44
CA TYR A 520 20.11 -25.39 9.67
C TYR A 520 19.82 -25.98 8.29
N ASP A 521 18.54 -26.20 8.02
CA ASP A 521 18.03 -26.65 6.73
C ASP A 521 16.65 -26.00 6.49
N PRO A 522 16.56 -24.96 5.64
CA PRO A 522 15.30 -24.27 5.38
C PRO A 522 14.29 -25.18 4.66
N PHE A 523 14.73 -26.18 3.90
CA PHE A 523 13.87 -27.05 3.12
C PHE A 523 13.06 -28.01 4.00
N LYS A 524 13.52 -28.30 5.23
CA LYS A 524 12.70 -28.98 6.24
C LYS A 524 11.47 -28.17 6.68
N ARG A 525 11.44 -26.86 6.42
CA ARG A 525 10.36 -25.94 6.82
C ARG A 525 9.48 -25.49 5.65
N ILE A 526 9.94 -25.72 4.42
CA ILE A 526 9.19 -25.48 3.20
C ILE A 526 8.46 -26.78 2.83
N ASN A 527 7.20 -26.68 2.44
CA ASN A 527 6.50 -27.84 1.88
C ASN A 527 6.82 -27.86 0.39
N ASN A 528 7.68 -28.79 -0.03
CA ASN A 528 8.25 -28.86 -1.38
C ASN A 528 7.20 -29.01 -2.52
N PHE A 529 5.92 -29.27 -2.20
CA PHE A 529 4.86 -29.62 -3.16
C PHE A 529 3.58 -28.77 -3.07
N ALA A 530 3.68 -27.53 -2.61
CA ALA A 530 2.50 -26.66 -2.56
C ALA A 530 2.43 -25.69 -3.73
N PRO A 531 1.22 -25.43 -4.27
CA PRO A 531 1.05 -24.42 -5.29
C PRO A 531 1.38 -23.03 -4.73
N PHE A 532 1.81 -22.13 -5.61
CA PHE A 532 1.96 -20.71 -5.29
C PHE A 532 0.65 -20.19 -4.67
N PRO A 533 0.68 -19.50 -3.51
CA PRO A 533 -0.51 -18.97 -2.86
C PRO A 533 -1.37 -18.16 -3.85
N GLU A 534 -2.69 -18.36 -3.83
CA GLU A 534 -3.61 -17.67 -4.76
C GLU A 534 -3.67 -16.15 -4.48
N ARG A 535 -3.57 -15.75 -3.21
CA ARG A 535 -3.72 -14.34 -2.78
C ARG A 535 -2.74 -13.38 -3.45
N PRO A 536 -1.42 -13.61 -3.47
CA PRO A 536 -0.49 -12.76 -4.22
C PRO A 536 -0.82 -12.65 -5.71
N GLN A 537 -1.36 -13.71 -6.33
CA GLN A 537 -1.73 -13.69 -7.75
C GLN A 537 -2.89 -12.71 -7.99
N ILE A 538 -3.90 -12.75 -7.12
CA ILE A 538 -5.07 -11.87 -7.19
C ILE A 538 -4.72 -10.43 -6.79
N ALA A 539 -3.96 -10.25 -5.71
CA ALA A 539 -3.68 -8.93 -5.15
C ALA A 539 -2.67 -8.12 -5.94
N PHE A 540 -1.65 -8.77 -6.52
CA PHE A 540 -0.53 -8.09 -7.16
C PHE A 540 -0.60 -8.17 -8.69
N ASP A 541 -1.70 -8.69 -9.25
CA ASP A 541 -1.86 -8.93 -10.70
C ASP A 541 -0.68 -9.69 -11.31
N ILE A 542 -0.09 -10.60 -10.51
CA ILE A 542 0.86 -11.57 -11.04
C ILE A 542 -0.01 -12.50 -11.87
N ARG A 543 0.04 -12.35 -13.19
CA ARG A 543 -0.60 -13.31 -14.09
C ARG A 543 -0.22 -14.70 -13.57
N PRO A 544 -1.18 -15.64 -13.44
CA PRO A 544 -0.83 -17.00 -13.06
C PRO A 544 0.14 -17.51 -14.12
N LYS A 545 1.44 -17.48 -13.83
CA LYS A 545 2.34 -18.48 -14.37
C LYS A 545 1.84 -19.74 -13.68
N LEU A 546 1.09 -20.55 -14.44
CA LEU A 546 0.48 -21.78 -13.98
C LEU A 546 1.37 -22.47 -12.96
N SER A 547 0.83 -22.64 -11.74
CA SER A 547 1.28 -23.56 -10.70
C SER A 547 2.80 -23.85 -10.70
N ALA A 548 3.56 -22.99 -10.03
CA ALA A 548 4.91 -23.31 -9.59
C ALA A 548 4.88 -24.53 -8.67
N VAL A 549 5.36 -25.68 -9.15
CA VAL A 549 5.63 -26.88 -8.35
C VAL A 549 7.05 -27.25 -8.72
N THR A 550 8.03 -27.15 -7.84
CA THR A 550 9.37 -27.72 -8.08
C THR A 550 9.25 -29.25 -8.27
N PRO A 551 9.89 -29.91 -9.25
CA PRO A 551 9.85 -31.37 -9.34
C PRO A 551 10.69 -31.95 -8.18
N GLN A 552 10.46 -33.21 -7.79
CA GLN A 552 11.37 -33.85 -6.83
C GLN A 552 12.77 -33.93 -7.46
N ASP A 553 13.78 -33.70 -6.63
CA ASP A 553 15.19 -34.03 -6.89
C ASP A 553 15.98 -33.16 -7.88
N TRP A 554 15.37 -32.16 -8.53
CA TRP A 554 16.13 -31.13 -9.25
C TRP A 554 16.59 -30.01 -8.32
N ILE A 555 17.90 -29.79 -8.26
CA ILE A 555 18.56 -28.73 -7.51
C ILE A 555 18.94 -27.62 -8.51
N SER A 556 18.82 -26.36 -8.11
CA SER A 556 19.23 -25.23 -8.92
C SER A 556 20.26 -24.40 -8.18
N THR A 557 21.33 -24.02 -8.88
CA THR A 557 22.27 -23.01 -8.39
C THR A 557 21.90 -21.64 -8.97
N GLY A 558 21.77 -20.64 -8.11
CA GLY A 558 21.56 -19.24 -8.51
C GLY A 558 20.10 -18.80 -8.71
N GLN A 559 19.13 -19.70 -8.88
CA GLN A 559 17.70 -19.37 -9.06
C GLN A 559 16.76 -20.52 -8.64
N THR A 560 15.44 -20.33 -8.65
CA THR A 560 14.47 -21.42 -8.42
C THR A 560 14.09 -22.12 -9.73
N LEU A 561 13.84 -23.44 -9.73
CA LEU A 561 13.32 -24.17 -10.91
C LEU A 561 12.01 -23.55 -11.45
N ASN A 562 11.24 -22.89 -10.59
CA ASN A 562 9.95 -22.30 -10.91
C ASN A 562 10.07 -21.05 -11.79
N ASP A 563 11.18 -20.30 -11.70
CA ASP A 563 11.43 -19.11 -12.54
C ASP A 563 11.55 -19.44 -14.03
N ARG A 564 11.82 -20.72 -14.29
CA ARG A 564 12.22 -21.28 -15.57
C ARG A 564 11.16 -22.24 -16.12
N ARG A 565 9.94 -22.31 -15.58
CA ARG A 565 8.82 -23.03 -16.23
C ARG A 565 8.12 -22.14 -17.27
N ALA A 566 7.97 -22.63 -18.50
CA ALA A 566 7.19 -21.97 -19.55
C ALA A 566 6.11 -22.90 -20.08
N CYS A 567 4.83 -22.53 -19.88
CA CYS A 567 3.68 -23.33 -20.33
C CYS A 567 3.02 -22.81 -21.61
N ASP A 568 3.56 -21.74 -22.17
CA ASP A 568 3.20 -21.18 -23.47
C ASP A 568 4.07 -21.74 -24.62
N VAL A 569 5.19 -22.38 -24.27
CA VAL A 569 6.13 -23.00 -25.21
C VAL A 569 6.51 -24.37 -24.66
N TYR A 570 6.13 -25.44 -25.33
CA TYR A 570 6.44 -26.83 -24.93
C TYR A 570 6.59 -27.74 -26.17
N ALA A 571 7.31 -28.84 -26.02
CA ALA A 571 7.49 -29.86 -27.06
C ALA A 571 6.37 -30.91 -26.96
N GLN A 572 6.08 -31.35 -25.74
CA GLN A 572 5.02 -32.31 -25.41
C GLN A 572 4.50 -31.98 -24.00
N GLY A 573 3.26 -32.37 -23.69
CA GLY A 573 2.60 -31.97 -22.46
C GLY A 573 2.06 -30.53 -22.49
N ASN A 574 2.16 -29.80 -21.38
CA ASN A 574 1.72 -28.40 -21.25
C ASN A 574 2.85 -27.42 -20.92
N CYS A 575 4.07 -27.85 -20.58
CA CYS A 575 5.14 -26.96 -20.15
C CYS A 575 6.55 -27.44 -20.54
N SER A 576 7.53 -26.53 -20.50
CA SER A 576 8.96 -26.83 -20.68
C SER A 576 9.83 -26.00 -19.72
N LEU A 577 11.14 -26.29 -19.68
CA LEU A 577 12.15 -25.52 -18.97
C LEU A 577 12.75 -24.40 -19.83
N LEU A 578 12.39 -23.16 -19.56
CA LEU A 578 12.95 -21.93 -20.10
C LEU A 578 14.26 -21.54 -19.41
N PHE A 579 15.32 -21.27 -20.16
CA PHE A 579 16.61 -20.71 -19.77
C PHE A 579 16.86 -19.39 -20.51
N PHE A 580 17.62 -18.47 -19.94
CA PHE A 580 17.97 -17.16 -20.50
C PHE A 580 19.06 -16.56 -19.61
N ASN A 581 20.05 -15.90 -20.22
CA ASN A 581 21.11 -15.25 -19.49
C ASN A 581 20.58 -14.02 -18.72
N ASP A 582 20.63 -14.09 -17.39
CA ASP A 582 20.32 -12.98 -16.47
C ASP A 582 21.55 -12.49 -15.70
N GLY A 583 22.75 -12.91 -16.12
CA GLY A 583 24.01 -12.63 -15.44
C GLY A 583 24.36 -13.61 -14.31
N LEU A 584 23.54 -14.63 -14.07
CA LEU A 584 23.82 -15.71 -13.13
C LEU A 584 24.06 -17.02 -13.90
N GLU A 585 25.11 -17.76 -13.55
CA GLU A 585 25.27 -19.15 -14.00
C GLU A 585 24.18 -20.01 -13.35
N THR A 586 23.01 -20.13 -14.00
CA THR A 586 22.00 -21.10 -13.56
C THR A 586 22.39 -22.49 -14.08
N VAL A 587 22.54 -23.43 -13.16
CA VAL A 587 22.67 -24.86 -13.44
C VAL A 587 21.52 -25.56 -12.75
N PHE A 588 20.75 -26.35 -13.50
CA PHE A 588 19.81 -27.31 -12.92
C PHE A 588 20.48 -28.67 -12.88
N SER A 589 20.55 -29.28 -11.71
CA SER A 589 21.18 -30.58 -11.52
C SER A 589 20.23 -31.56 -10.85
N GLN A 590 20.09 -32.76 -11.37
CA GLN A 590 19.41 -33.87 -10.69
C GLN A 590 20.40 -35.00 -10.43
N LYS A 591 20.44 -35.48 -9.18
CA LYS A 591 21.14 -36.71 -8.83
C LYS A 591 20.18 -37.88 -8.96
N VAL A 592 20.46 -38.78 -9.90
CA VAL A 592 19.72 -40.03 -10.12
C VAL A 592 20.48 -41.15 -9.43
N ASN A 593 19.91 -41.69 -8.34
CA ASN A 593 20.51 -42.82 -7.63
C ASN A 593 20.20 -44.11 -8.41
N ILE A 594 21.13 -44.55 -9.25
CA ILE A 594 21.00 -45.75 -10.07
C ILE A 594 22.31 -46.54 -10.03
N VAL A 595 22.21 -47.85 -9.78
CA VAL A 595 23.35 -48.76 -9.80
C VAL A 595 23.37 -49.51 -11.12
N GLY A 596 24.51 -49.51 -11.78
CA GLY A 596 24.74 -50.31 -12.98
C GLY A 596 26.15 -50.88 -13.04
N ASP A 597 26.36 -51.79 -13.99
CA ASP A 597 27.61 -52.49 -14.23
C ASP A 597 28.43 -51.81 -15.35
N ALA A 598 29.63 -52.34 -15.59
CA ALA A 598 30.48 -51.88 -16.68
C ALA A 598 29.90 -52.25 -18.06
N ASN A 599 30.22 -51.45 -19.08
CA ASN A 599 29.79 -51.57 -20.47
C ASN A 599 28.26 -51.44 -20.68
N GLU A 600 27.58 -50.75 -19.76
CA GLU A 600 26.19 -50.37 -19.98
C GLU A 600 26.10 -49.14 -20.87
N GLN A 601 25.09 -49.14 -21.74
CA GLN A 601 24.81 -47.99 -22.59
C GLN A 601 23.76 -47.10 -21.94
N LEU A 602 24.12 -45.85 -21.69
CA LEU A 602 23.23 -44.82 -21.19
C LEU A 602 22.98 -43.79 -22.30
N VAL A 603 21.72 -43.46 -22.54
CA VAL A 603 21.32 -42.48 -23.55
C VAL A 603 20.54 -41.37 -22.88
N LEU A 604 21.16 -40.20 -22.72
CA LEU A 604 20.45 -38.98 -22.32
C LEU A 604 19.83 -38.36 -23.57
N SER A 605 18.52 -38.15 -23.59
CA SER A 605 17.82 -37.46 -24.67
C SER A 605 16.94 -36.33 -24.15
N PHE A 606 16.87 -35.23 -24.89
CA PHE A 606 15.97 -34.11 -24.58
C PHE A 606 15.66 -33.26 -25.82
N MET A 607 14.55 -32.53 -25.78
CA MET A 607 14.17 -31.57 -26.81
C MET A 607 14.66 -30.17 -26.46
N GLY A 608 15.26 -29.46 -27.40
CA GLY A 608 15.71 -28.08 -27.23
C GLY A 608 15.13 -27.12 -28.28
N LYS A 609 14.84 -25.89 -27.88
CA LYS A 609 14.36 -24.80 -28.74
C LYS A 609 14.93 -23.47 -28.28
N SER A 610 15.06 -22.49 -29.17
CA SER A 610 15.49 -21.12 -28.84
C SER A 610 14.57 -20.07 -29.46
N GLN A 611 14.50 -18.88 -28.86
CA GLN A 611 13.66 -17.80 -29.38
C GLN A 611 14.19 -17.29 -30.74
N LYS A 612 15.52 -17.27 -30.86
CA LYS A 612 16.26 -16.99 -32.08
C LYS A 612 17.29 -18.10 -32.26
N ALA A 613 17.45 -18.56 -33.50
CA ALA A 613 18.41 -19.61 -33.80
C ALA A 613 19.82 -19.20 -33.34
N ILE A 614 20.47 -20.09 -32.60
CA ILE A 614 21.83 -19.96 -32.10
C ILE A 614 22.67 -20.92 -32.93
N LYS A 615 23.47 -20.36 -33.84
CA LYS A 615 24.36 -21.12 -34.73
C LYS A 615 25.70 -21.47 -34.08
N GLU A 616 25.98 -20.90 -32.91
CA GLU A 616 27.14 -21.28 -32.11
C GLU A 616 26.78 -22.50 -31.28
N SER A 617 27.66 -23.50 -31.28
CA SER A 617 27.48 -24.69 -30.46
C SER A 617 27.65 -24.31 -29.00
N ILE A 618 26.58 -24.45 -28.20
CA ILE A 618 26.58 -24.12 -26.78
C ILE A 618 26.43 -25.39 -25.93
N LEU A 619 26.92 -25.37 -24.70
CA LEU A 619 26.71 -26.45 -23.74
C LEU A 619 25.23 -26.46 -23.32
N LEU A 620 24.50 -27.52 -23.64
CA LEU A 620 23.09 -27.67 -23.31
C LEU A 620 22.90 -28.47 -22.01
N ALA A 621 23.61 -29.59 -21.91
CA ALA A 621 23.55 -30.48 -20.76
C ALA A 621 24.93 -31.12 -20.46
N GLY A 622 25.11 -31.59 -19.25
CA GLY A 622 26.25 -32.41 -18.82
C GLY A 622 25.76 -33.63 -18.04
N VAL A 623 26.50 -34.73 -18.13
CA VAL A 623 26.26 -35.95 -17.36
C VAL A 623 27.55 -36.30 -16.62
N THR A 624 27.49 -36.44 -15.31
CA THR A 624 28.59 -36.96 -14.49
C THR A 624 28.20 -38.32 -13.95
N ILE A 625 29.02 -39.34 -14.22
CA ILE A 625 28.84 -40.70 -13.69
C ILE A 625 29.75 -40.87 -12.47
N LEU A 626 29.20 -41.36 -11.36
CA LEU A 626 29.95 -41.65 -10.14
C LEU A 626 30.13 -43.17 -10.01
N TYR A 627 31.37 -43.64 -10.18
CA TYR A 627 31.72 -45.05 -10.07
C TYR A 627 31.90 -45.50 -8.60
N LYS A 628 31.80 -46.81 -8.35
CA LYS A 628 31.96 -47.39 -6.99
C LYS A 628 33.31 -47.14 -6.35
N ASP A 629 34.33 -46.84 -7.14
CA ASP A 629 35.70 -46.51 -6.73
C ASP A 629 35.92 -44.98 -6.59
N ASP A 630 34.85 -44.20 -6.52
CA ASP A 630 34.83 -42.73 -6.48
C ASP A 630 35.42 -42.03 -7.71
N VAL A 631 35.74 -42.76 -8.79
CA VAL A 631 36.11 -42.18 -10.08
C VAL A 631 34.91 -41.47 -10.70
N ARG A 632 35.15 -40.37 -11.41
CA ARG A 632 34.10 -39.57 -12.05
C ARG A 632 34.40 -39.38 -13.53
N ASP A 633 33.47 -39.81 -14.37
CA ASP A 633 33.49 -39.48 -15.80
C ASP A 633 32.49 -38.36 -16.08
N GLN A 634 32.88 -37.39 -16.90
CA GLN A 634 32.04 -36.26 -17.29
C GLN A 634 31.85 -36.23 -18.80
N TYR A 635 30.59 -36.11 -19.22
CA TYR A 635 30.17 -36.05 -20.61
C TYR A 635 29.35 -34.77 -20.81
N GLN A 636 29.47 -34.15 -21.99
CA GLN A 636 28.86 -32.86 -22.28
C GLN A 636 28.11 -32.90 -23.61
N VAL A 637 26.93 -32.29 -23.64
CA VAL A 637 26.10 -32.16 -24.83
C VAL A 637 26.22 -30.74 -25.35
N TYR A 638 26.89 -30.60 -26.48
CA TYR A 638 26.99 -29.35 -27.21
C TYR A 638 26.04 -29.37 -28.40
N GLY A 639 25.36 -28.26 -28.67
CA GLY A 639 24.47 -28.17 -29.83
C GLY A 639 24.14 -26.75 -30.25
N GLU A 640 23.85 -26.59 -31.53
CA GLU A 640 23.14 -25.42 -32.07
C GLU A 640 21.66 -25.52 -31.73
N LEU A 641 21.00 -24.40 -31.40
CA LEU A 641 19.56 -24.37 -31.12
C LEU A 641 18.80 -23.64 -32.21
N TYR A 642 17.62 -24.14 -32.54
CA TYR A 642 16.77 -23.58 -33.60
C TYR A 642 15.46 -23.02 -33.05
N LYS A 643 14.72 -22.31 -33.90
CA LYS A 643 13.35 -21.83 -33.57
C LYS A 643 12.33 -22.96 -33.48
N LYS A 644 12.64 -24.13 -34.05
CA LYS A 644 11.84 -25.36 -33.95
C LYS A 644 12.45 -26.23 -32.86
N TRP A 645 11.66 -27.11 -32.27
CA TRP A 645 12.15 -28.12 -31.35
C TRP A 645 13.07 -29.10 -32.07
N THR A 646 14.20 -29.41 -31.45
CA THR A 646 15.23 -30.30 -31.99
C THR A 646 15.60 -31.30 -30.90
N LEU A 647 15.71 -32.58 -31.27
CA LEU A 647 16.13 -33.64 -30.36
C LEU A 647 17.65 -33.63 -30.22
N TYR A 648 18.14 -33.68 -28.98
CA TYR A 648 19.54 -33.85 -28.63
C TYR A 648 19.69 -35.19 -27.91
N GLN A 649 20.74 -35.92 -28.25
CA GLN A 649 21.06 -37.23 -27.67
C GLN A 649 22.55 -37.30 -27.31
N LEU A 650 22.84 -37.96 -26.20
CA LEU A 650 24.18 -38.28 -25.74
C LEU A 650 24.22 -39.75 -25.35
N GLU A 651 24.98 -40.53 -26.09
CA GLU A 651 25.24 -41.94 -25.81
C GLU A 651 26.52 -42.06 -24.99
N ILE A 652 26.47 -42.82 -23.91
CA ILE A 652 27.55 -43.01 -22.96
C ILE A 652 27.71 -44.50 -22.71
N GLU A 653 28.91 -45.02 -22.90
CA GLU A 653 29.28 -46.39 -22.49
C GLU A 653 30.02 -46.30 -21.15
N THR A 654 29.54 -47.02 -20.13
CA THR A 654 30.11 -46.96 -18.77
C THR A 654 31.41 -47.78 -18.69
N ASN A 655 32.46 -47.21 -18.09
CA ASN A 655 33.76 -47.88 -17.98
C ASN A 655 33.86 -48.84 -16.79
N GLY A 656 32.86 -48.84 -15.90
CA GLY A 656 32.89 -49.52 -14.62
C GLY A 656 31.52 -49.57 -13.95
N ALA A 657 31.44 -50.25 -12.81
CA ALA A 657 30.22 -50.27 -12.01
C ALA A 657 30.01 -48.91 -11.32
N PHE A 658 28.80 -48.35 -11.43
CA PHE A 658 28.44 -47.01 -10.94
C PHE A 658 27.32 -47.04 -9.90
N THR A 659 27.24 -45.98 -9.10
CA THR A 659 26.24 -45.84 -8.02
C THR A 659 25.26 -44.70 -8.23
N ASP A 660 25.68 -43.67 -8.97
CA ASP A 660 24.90 -42.46 -9.15
C ASP A 660 25.23 -41.79 -10.50
N ILE A 661 24.24 -41.08 -11.03
CA ILE A 661 24.40 -40.22 -12.21
C ILE A 661 23.93 -38.82 -11.82
N ILE A 662 24.71 -37.80 -12.15
CA ILE A 662 24.33 -36.39 -11.98
C ILE A 662 24.10 -35.80 -13.38
N ILE A 663 22.89 -35.33 -13.63
CA ILE A 663 22.51 -34.67 -14.88
C ILE A 663 22.43 -33.19 -14.62
N GLU A 664 23.11 -32.39 -15.43
CA GLU A 664 23.15 -30.94 -15.32
C GLU A 664 22.65 -30.29 -16.61
N LEU A 665 21.77 -29.29 -16.52
CA LEU A 665 21.31 -28.48 -17.65
C LEU A 665 21.94 -27.09 -17.53
N ARG A 666 22.70 -26.68 -18.55
CA ARG A 666 23.54 -25.47 -18.53
C ARG A 666 23.49 -24.58 -19.80
N PRO A 667 22.35 -24.36 -20.47
CA PRO A 667 22.29 -23.59 -21.72
C PRO A 667 22.50 -22.06 -21.57
N ASN A 668 22.89 -21.57 -20.40
CA ASN A 668 22.86 -20.16 -20.03
C ASN A 668 23.94 -19.26 -20.64
N SER A 669 24.84 -19.79 -21.46
CA SER A 669 25.79 -18.96 -22.21
C SER A 669 25.11 -18.11 -23.29
N ALA A 670 23.86 -18.43 -23.67
CA ALA A 670 23.15 -17.71 -24.71
C ALA A 670 22.45 -16.44 -24.23
N SER A 671 22.56 -15.37 -25.01
CA SER A 671 21.87 -14.09 -24.79
C SER A 671 20.36 -14.11 -25.10
N VAL A 672 19.81 -15.27 -25.48
CA VAL A 672 18.41 -15.43 -25.87
C VAL A 672 17.74 -16.53 -25.05
N PRO A 673 16.40 -16.47 -24.89
CA PRO A 673 15.63 -17.54 -24.26
C PRO A 673 15.78 -18.88 -24.99
N ILE A 674 15.99 -19.95 -24.22
CA ILE A 674 16.13 -21.35 -24.63
C ILE A 674 15.09 -22.16 -23.87
N TRP A 675 14.48 -23.15 -24.48
CA TRP A 675 13.58 -24.09 -23.82
C TRP A 675 14.12 -25.50 -23.96
N LEU A 676 14.13 -26.26 -22.86
CA LEU A 676 14.44 -27.69 -22.82
C LEU A 676 13.20 -28.45 -22.34
N ASP A 677 12.91 -29.60 -22.93
CA ASP A 677 11.73 -30.42 -22.62
C ASP A 677 12.02 -31.90 -22.86
N GLU A 678 11.13 -32.80 -22.44
CA GLU A 678 11.20 -34.24 -22.69
C GLU A 678 12.56 -34.87 -22.32
N ILE A 679 13.09 -34.51 -21.15
CA ILE A 679 14.38 -35.03 -20.68
C ILE A 679 14.20 -36.47 -20.18
N GLN A 680 14.93 -37.39 -20.80
CA GLN A 680 14.86 -38.82 -20.52
C GLN A 680 16.28 -39.40 -20.49
N LEU A 681 16.49 -40.41 -19.64
CA LEU A 681 17.71 -41.22 -19.63
C LEU A 681 17.30 -42.67 -19.81
N VAL A 682 17.81 -43.29 -20.86
CA VAL A 682 17.51 -44.67 -21.21
C VAL A 682 18.76 -45.52 -21.00
N ARG A 683 18.61 -46.63 -20.31
CA ARG A 683 19.65 -47.62 -20.08
C ARG A 683 19.44 -48.83 -21.00
N ASN A 684 20.52 -49.25 -21.65
CA ASN A 684 20.61 -50.37 -22.58
C ASN A 684 19.50 -50.34 -23.66
N ALA A 685 19.12 -49.15 -24.12
CA ALA A 685 18.06 -48.90 -25.10
C ALA A 685 16.64 -49.44 -24.77
N VAL A 686 16.42 -49.95 -23.55
CA VAL A 686 15.16 -50.63 -23.18
C VAL A 686 14.59 -50.14 -21.85
N GLU A 687 15.45 -49.82 -20.88
CA GLU A 687 15.02 -49.40 -19.55
C GLU A 687 15.04 -47.87 -19.44
N VAL A 688 13.86 -47.24 -19.43
CA VAL A 688 13.78 -45.82 -19.10
C VAL A 688 14.11 -45.66 -17.62
N VAL A 689 15.28 -45.09 -17.34
CA VAL A 689 15.66 -44.71 -15.98
C VAL A 689 14.73 -43.58 -15.59
N LYS A 690 13.99 -43.75 -14.50
CA LYS A 690 13.01 -42.77 -14.04
C LYS A 690 13.73 -41.47 -13.64
N ILE A 691 13.82 -40.56 -14.60
CA ILE A 691 14.12 -39.16 -14.39
C ILE A 691 12.78 -38.47 -14.21
N GLU A 692 12.62 -37.73 -13.13
CA GLU A 692 11.47 -36.84 -13.04
C GLU A 692 11.61 -35.75 -14.09
N ASN A 693 10.73 -35.77 -15.09
CA ASN A 693 10.74 -34.77 -16.14
C ASN A 693 10.58 -33.39 -15.49
N PRO A 694 11.55 -32.47 -15.65
CA PRO A 694 11.46 -31.17 -15.03
C PRO A 694 10.40 -30.27 -15.70
N SER A 695 9.69 -30.73 -16.74
CA SER A 695 8.49 -30.07 -17.28
C SER A 695 7.25 -30.17 -16.37
N PHE A 696 7.36 -30.87 -15.23
CA PHE A 696 6.39 -30.90 -14.13
C PHE A 696 5.07 -31.60 -14.46
N GLU A 697 5.08 -32.49 -15.44
CA GLU A 697 3.94 -33.35 -15.77
C GLU A 697 4.14 -34.75 -15.19
N LYS A 698 3.04 -35.38 -14.80
CA LYS A 698 3.03 -36.69 -14.13
C LYS A 698 3.30 -37.84 -15.07
#